data_AF-A0A9P6TXL6-F1
#
_entry.id   AF-A0A9P6TXL6-F1
#
_cell.length_a   1.000
_cell.length_b   1.000
_cell.length_c   1.000
_cell.angle_alpha   90.00
_cell.angle_beta   90.00
_cell.angle_gamma   90.00
#
_symmetry.space_group_name_H-M   'P 1'
#
loop_
_entity.id
_entity.type
_entity.pdbx_description
1 polymer ?
#
loop_
_entity_poly.entity_id
_entity_poly.type
_entity_poly.pdbx_seq_one_letter_code
_entity_poly.pdbx_strand_id
1 'polypeptide(L)'
;LILAYCDEVTLRRASLVCYQWFIVSRNHTILELAYDDTRRPGYKRLKKVLSKLQAASQFRWSANEVDKGKNSDARKWKMLTAAFQDNHERYMHSQGAVVNTVRRWWKEAVQNTRDMWRGWRRHGPPLFVSSHLQELEISGYVHLETRFTPLLPYLQSLTVLRLRSHYQSPVFMDKVLRSCPRLTHLHVEGLSGYINLPAPWGPFDTTPPEGCRKSVTDTGQYQFQVQHGHLKLRSLILHSVFLSQSSLECLLTVTPGLEELKLVNPGLPTIKQRARYDSDWLLWHLQKLNLPIQSFHLSPDMVSPLLTDVDIFERMSMFHQQSKYSFMADNEDMPMMFRTLRAIPNHVTTLELADHHEMLSFDAVQDALHEYLCVSRHLLHFKAPRFNYYYRYMDIHHRLPDNVASAVTQSRIWACRNLRTLHIMVKIPPVPKDQVGKFSRVVFGYIARVCPQLKDLQIQMANTVLGIESGLCLLAGLRDLETLYIETSGTYPGVQQWELDWMAHRSSNGLLRSKRQEAVAGWKDAIKMETEDLNDQEWNPLTAKMWEGHVGWDVALALRGLGLLLDVKLMLDHIDMMAEFRCWPVLYRSGVYIRNDRQNVMETTFARMLPSTQNLKPPHVMIVGAGLGGLMLAILLERMGISYLVFERSAVVRPLGSAMVFGANILPVFEQLGLLEEVQKISLPCLGMDIYNSQIEKIAIVQVKQYNERSGYDFLMFARPDMYGLLKSQVPAEKVLMGKRVLSVEQNDFGVMIRVADGSTYHGDILVGADGAYSGVRQGLYKLLEKKDQLPVTDKASLTMGYMSMVGMSTPQDPEKYPALKKPSSNFSRVIGDGTPHSYNTVTVPGNKICWGMTMQLNTSKLSKQLMFKNSEWGPESNEDMIKEIRDFPSHFGGTIGDLIDATPREMISRVFLEEKLFETWYNGRTVLIGDACHKMLPSGGQGAVNALQDAVILSNCIYDLASKSVKDISNAFKSFREQRYPQAKYQMEKSKTMAKILYGQTWSERLLRYVAFNVIPQSMQEEQFLKDTVYRPMLTWLPMPPNRGTGDVLPQNLSKRYEEEQKLRQAQEQGQ
;
A
#
# COMPACT_ATOMS: atom_id res chain seq x y z
N LEU A 1 2.62 0.33 -12.26
CA LEU A 1 2.05 1.52 -12.95
C LEU A 1 2.94 2.15 -14.04
N ILE A 2 4.29 2.09 -13.95
CA ILE A 2 5.22 2.77 -14.89
C ILE A 2 4.99 2.41 -16.38
N LEU A 3 4.64 1.17 -16.68
CA LEU A 3 4.52 0.70 -18.07
C LEU A 3 3.21 1.13 -18.77
N ALA A 4 2.28 1.80 -18.07
CA ALA A 4 1.17 2.51 -18.71
C ALA A 4 1.64 3.78 -19.45
N TYR A 5 2.87 4.24 -19.17
CA TYR A 5 3.44 5.48 -19.68
C TYR A 5 4.61 5.26 -20.67
N CYS A 6 4.99 4.02 -20.98
CA CYS A 6 6.05 3.73 -21.97
C CYS A 6 5.44 3.46 -23.37
N ASP A 7 6.05 4.01 -24.42
CA ASP A 7 5.61 3.77 -25.79
C ASP A 7 5.99 2.37 -26.32
N GLU A 8 5.32 1.94 -27.39
CA GLU A 8 5.47 0.58 -27.95
C GLU A 8 6.89 0.32 -28.48
N VAL A 9 7.63 1.38 -28.82
CA VAL A 9 8.99 1.31 -29.38
C VAL A 9 10.02 1.04 -28.29
N THR A 10 9.85 1.67 -27.13
CA THR A 10 10.72 1.51 -25.93
C THR A 10 10.59 0.09 -25.36
N LEU A 11 9.38 -0.46 -25.39
CA LEU A 11 9.07 -1.81 -24.89
C LEU A 11 9.60 -2.94 -25.79
N ARG A 12 9.67 -2.75 -27.12
CA ARG A 12 10.30 -3.73 -28.05
C ARG A 12 11.81 -3.89 -27.84
N ARG A 13 12.46 -2.98 -27.12
CA ARG A 13 13.90 -2.98 -26.83
C ARG A 13 14.26 -3.52 -25.44
N ALA A 14 13.28 -3.77 -24.56
CA ALA A 14 13.50 -4.29 -23.20
C ALA A 14 13.50 -5.84 -23.15
N SER A 15 14.13 -6.43 -22.12
CA SER A 15 14.31 -7.89 -22.00
C SER A 15 12.99 -8.67 -22.08
N LEU A 16 13.00 -9.83 -22.76
CA LEU A 16 11.82 -10.65 -23.09
C LEU A 16 10.97 -10.95 -21.84
N VAL A 17 11.60 -11.08 -20.67
CA VAL A 17 10.90 -11.33 -19.41
C VAL A 17 10.22 -10.09 -18.84
N CYS A 18 10.76 -8.88 -19.04
CA CYS A 18 10.03 -7.64 -18.72
C CYS A 18 8.78 -7.48 -19.60
N TYR A 19 8.86 -7.89 -20.86
CA TYR A 19 7.72 -7.90 -21.79
C TYR A 19 6.66 -8.94 -21.39
N GLN A 20 7.07 -10.17 -21.03
CA GLN A 20 6.15 -11.21 -20.56
C GLN A 20 5.56 -10.91 -19.18
N TRP A 21 6.36 -10.40 -18.24
CA TRP A 21 5.88 -10.04 -16.90
C TRP A 21 5.00 -8.78 -16.93
N PHE A 22 5.22 -7.86 -17.88
CA PHE A 22 4.28 -6.79 -18.17
C PHE A 22 2.94 -7.31 -18.68
N ILE A 23 2.94 -8.27 -19.62
CA ILE A 23 1.71 -8.90 -20.11
C ILE A 23 0.97 -9.60 -18.97
N VAL A 24 1.67 -10.38 -18.14
CA VAL A 24 1.06 -11.13 -17.02
C VAL A 24 0.60 -10.21 -15.87
N SER A 25 1.39 -9.21 -15.49
CA SER A 25 1.09 -8.31 -14.35
C SER A 25 0.01 -7.28 -14.71
N ARG A 26 -0.07 -6.85 -15.98
CA ARG A 26 -1.17 -6.02 -16.47
C ARG A 26 -2.50 -6.77 -16.48
N ASN A 27 -2.48 -8.11 -16.62
CA ASN A 27 -3.67 -8.96 -16.64
C ASN A 27 -4.22 -9.30 -15.25
N HIS A 28 -3.55 -8.90 -14.15
CA HIS A 28 -4.06 -9.02 -12.78
C HIS A 28 -4.58 -7.70 -12.18
N THR A 29 -4.32 -6.56 -12.81
CA THR A 29 -5.01 -5.31 -12.49
C THR A 29 -6.39 -5.36 -13.13
N ILE A 30 -7.45 -5.07 -12.38
CA ILE A 30 -8.77 -4.84 -12.96
C ILE A 30 -8.65 -3.71 -13.97
N LEU A 31 -8.58 -4.05 -15.25
CA LEU A 31 -8.53 -3.09 -16.34
C LEU A 31 -9.96 -2.78 -16.73
N GLU A 32 -10.42 -1.62 -16.27
CA GLU A 32 -11.67 -1.03 -16.68
C GLU A 32 -11.53 -0.40 -18.07
N LEU A 33 -12.28 -0.92 -19.03
CA LEU A 33 -12.45 -0.31 -20.34
C LEU A 33 -13.82 0.34 -20.42
N ALA A 34 -13.85 1.67 -20.55
CA ALA A 34 -15.08 2.42 -20.81
C ALA A 34 -15.07 2.97 -22.23
N TYR A 35 -16.18 2.79 -22.96
CA TYR A 35 -16.42 3.44 -24.25
C TYR A 35 -17.78 4.13 -24.24
N ASP A 36 -17.76 5.43 -24.54
CA ASP A 36 -18.95 6.26 -24.59
C ASP A 36 -19.18 6.77 -26.02
N ASP A 37 -20.12 6.14 -26.70
CA ASP A 37 -20.52 6.45 -28.07
C ASP A 37 -21.41 7.71 -28.14
N THR A 38 -21.94 8.20 -27.01
CA THR A 38 -22.76 9.41 -26.94
C THR A 38 -21.90 10.68 -27.08
N ARG A 39 -20.67 10.66 -26.55
CA ARG A 39 -19.77 11.84 -26.52
C ARG A 39 -18.79 11.91 -27.69
N ARG A 40 -18.32 10.77 -28.22
CA ARG A 40 -17.24 10.72 -29.23
C ARG A 40 -17.40 9.53 -30.21
N PRO A 41 -18.37 9.56 -31.14
CA PRO A 41 -18.64 8.45 -32.04
C PRO A 41 -17.51 8.19 -33.04
N GLY A 42 -17.05 6.93 -33.21
CA GLY A 42 -16.09 6.60 -34.28
C GLY A 42 -15.49 5.18 -34.29
N TYR A 43 -15.56 4.50 -35.45
CA TYR A 43 -15.12 3.12 -35.66
C TYR A 43 -13.65 2.84 -35.36
N LYS A 44 -12.75 3.73 -35.76
CA LYS A 44 -11.31 3.54 -35.53
C LYS A 44 -11.01 3.48 -34.03
N ARG A 45 -11.75 4.26 -33.24
CA ARG A 45 -11.62 4.31 -31.79
C ARG A 45 -12.24 3.07 -31.14
N LEU A 46 -13.45 2.69 -31.56
CA LEU A 46 -14.09 1.44 -31.11
C LEU A 46 -13.20 0.22 -31.40
N LYS A 47 -12.64 0.10 -32.62
CA LYS A 47 -11.71 -0.99 -32.97
C LYS A 47 -10.50 -1.05 -32.03
N LYS A 48 -9.96 0.12 -31.65
CA LYS A 48 -8.81 0.25 -30.74
C LYS A 48 -9.16 -0.06 -29.28
N VAL A 49 -10.41 0.16 -28.86
CA VAL A 49 -10.90 -0.24 -27.54
C VAL A 49 -11.14 -1.75 -27.51
N LEU A 50 -11.86 -2.30 -28.50
CA LEU A 50 -12.19 -3.72 -28.57
C LEU A 50 -10.95 -4.61 -28.77
N SER A 51 -9.91 -4.12 -29.44
CA SER A 51 -8.64 -4.85 -29.53
C SER A 51 -7.93 -5.02 -28.17
N LYS A 52 -8.36 -4.28 -27.14
CA LYS A 52 -7.83 -4.39 -25.77
C LYS A 52 -8.73 -5.21 -24.84
N LEU A 53 -9.91 -5.65 -25.33
CA LEU A 53 -10.88 -6.41 -24.53
C LEU A 53 -10.30 -7.71 -23.99
N GLN A 54 -9.36 -8.33 -24.71
CA GLN A 54 -8.63 -9.55 -24.32
C GLN A 54 -7.78 -9.40 -23.04
N ALA A 55 -7.53 -8.16 -22.60
CA ALA A 55 -6.76 -7.86 -21.39
C ALA A 55 -7.60 -7.21 -20.28
N ALA A 56 -8.92 -7.05 -20.48
CA ALA A 56 -9.81 -6.32 -19.59
C ALA A 56 -10.73 -7.27 -18.80
N SER A 57 -10.86 -7.01 -17.49
CA SER A 57 -11.80 -7.73 -16.62
C SER A 57 -13.14 -7.02 -16.48
N GLN A 58 -13.21 -5.72 -16.78
CA GLN A 58 -14.43 -4.92 -16.75
C GLN A 58 -14.58 -4.14 -18.06
N PHE A 59 -15.78 -4.19 -18.66
CA PHE A 59 -16.11 -3.42 -19.85
C PHE A 59 -17.42 -2.65 -19.66
N ARG A 60 -17.37 -1.33 -19.83
CA ARG A 60 -18.54 -0.43 -19.83
C ARG A 60 -18.73 0.20 -21.20
N TRP A 61 -19.92 0.08 -21.76
CA TRP A 61 -20.28 0.71 -23.02
C TRP A 61 -21.56 1.54 -22.86
N SER A 62 -21.44 2.87 -22.98
CA SER A 62 -22.57 3.77 -23.22
C SER A 62 -22.81 3.88 -24.73
N ALA A 63 -23.74 3.12 -25.27
CA ALA A 63 -24.04 3.04 -26.68
C ALA A 63 -25.12 4.05 -27.09
N ASN A 64 -24.99 4.57 -28.31
CA ASN A 64 -25.87 5.60 -28.86
C ASN A 64 -26.34 5.19 -30.25
N GLU A 65 -27.26 4.23 -30.33
CA GLU A 65 -27.95 3.87 -31.56
C GLU A 65 -29.12 4.85 -31.77
N VAL A 66 -28.81 6.07 -32.23
CA VAL A 66 -29.84 6.95 -32.81
C VAL A 66 -30.08 6.43 -34.22
N ASP A 67 -31.34 6.19 -34.59
CA ASP A 67 -31.79 5.55 -35.84
C ASP A 67 -31.45 6.39 -37.11
N LYS A 68 -30.16 6.64 -37.33
CA LYS A 68 -29.57 7.43 -38.42
C LYS A 68 -28.73 6.49 -39.29
N GLY A 69 -29.44 5.65 -40.06
CA GLY A 69 -28.88 4.87 -41.17
C GLY A 69 -28.45 3.45 -40.78
N LYS A 70 -29.22 2.45 -41.26
CA LYS A 70 -29.14 1.01 -40.94
C LYS A 70 -27.76 0.31 -40.97
N ASN A 71 -26.72 0.90 -41.57
CA ASN A 71 -25.44 0.22 -41.82
C ASN A 71 -24.31 0.56 -40.84
N SER A 72 -24.40 1.69 -40.13
CA SER A 72 -23.31 2.15 -39.26
C SER A 72 -23.22 1.32 -37.96
N ASP A 73 -24.34 1.23 -37.25
CA ASP A 73 -24.38 0.59 -35.93
C ASP A 73 -24.32 -0.94 -36.00
N ALA A 74 -24.88 -1.55 -37.06
CA ALA A 74 -24.76 -2.99 -37.31
C ALA A 74 -23.30 -3.45 -37.41
N ARG A 75 -22.42 -2.61 -37.98
CA ARG A 75 -20.99 -2.90 -38.07
C ARG A 75 -20.30 -2.83 -36.71
N LYS A 76 -20.68 -1.88 -35.85
CA LYS A 76 -20.12 -1.76 -34.48
C LYS A 76 -20.44 -3.00 -33.64
N TRP A 77 -21.69 -3.48 -33.69
CA TRP A 77 -22.11 -4.68 -32.96
C TRP A 77 -21.55 -5.97 -33.54
N LYS A 78 -21.35 -6.06 -34.86
CA LYS A 78 -20.63 -7.19 -35.47
C LYS A 78 -19.18 -7.26 -34.98
N MET A 79 -18.53 -6.10 -34.84
CA MET A 79 -17.18 -6.01 -34.27
C MET A 79 -17.15 -6.38 -32.79
N LEU A 80 -18.17 -5.96 -32.02
CA LEU A 80 -18.32 -6.36 -30.62
C LEU A 80 -18.49 -7.88 -30.51
N THR A 81 -19.44 -8.45 -31.25
CA THR A 81 -19.73 -9.89 -31.23
C THR A 81 -18.49 -10.71 -31.55
N ALA A 82 -17.75 -10.33 -32.59
CA ALA A 82 -16.49 -11.00 -32.93
C ALA A 82 -15.44 -10.90 -31.81
N ALA A 83 -15.37 -9.75 -31.12
CA ALA A 83 -14.43 -9.57 -30.00
C ALA A 83 -14.81 -10.41 -28.77
N PHE A 84 -16.10 -10.52 -28.47
CA PHE A 84 -16.59 -11.38 -27.38
C PHE A 84 -16.44 -12.86 -27.70
N GLN A 85 -16.71 -13.27 -28.94
CA GLN A 85 -16.50 -14.64 -29.41
C GLN A 85 -15.04 -15.06 -29.27
N ASP A 86 -14.09 -14.24 -29.74
CA ASP A 86 -12.66 -14.50 -29.58
C ASP A 86 -12.24 -14.57 -28.10
N ASN A 87 -12.82 -13.73 -27.23
CA ASN A 87 -12.57 -13.80 -25.79
C ASN A 87 -13.10 -15.11 -25.16
N HIS A 88 -14.27 -15.57 -25.60
CA HIS A 88 -14.93 -16.78 -25.13
C HIS A 88 -14.21 -18.06 -25.58
N GLU A 89 -13.85 -18.17 -26.86
CA GLU A 89 -13.12 -19.33 -27.39
C GLU A 89 -11.81 -19.55 -26.62
N ARG A 90 -11.11 -18.46 -26.27
CA ARG A 90 -9.89 -18.50 -25.45
C ARG A 90 -10.16 -18.92 -24.01
N TYR A 91 -11.24 -18.44 -23.41
CA TYR A 91 -11.68 -18.91 -22.10
C TYR A 91 -11.91 -20.43 -22.10
N MET A 92 -12.63 -20.95 -23.10
CA MET A 92 -12.89 -22.40 -23.23
C MET A 92 -11.62 -23.20 -23.47
N HIS A 93 -10.70 -22.70 -24.32
CA HIS A 93 -9.38 -23.32 -24.51
C HIS A 93 -8.54 -23.34 -23.23
N SER A 94 -8.62 -22.30 -22.39
CA SER A 94 -7.90 -22.25 -21.10
C SER A 94 -8.42 -23.27 -20.08
N GLN A 95 -9.71 -23.64 -20.14
CA GLN A 95 -10.30 -24.64 -19.24
C GLN A 95 -9.99 -26.09 -19.70
N GLY A 96 -9.83 -26.34 -21.01
CA GLY A 96 -9.56 -27.69 -21.56
C GLY A 96 -8.08 -28.07 -21.75
N ALA A 97 -7.17 -27.12 -21.97
CA ALA A 97 -5.79 -27.41 -22.39
C ALA A 97 -4.78 -27.64 -21.23
N VAL A 98 -5.16 -27.35 -19.98
CA VAL A 98 -4.22 -27.36 -18.84
C VAL A 98 -3.79 -28.77 -18.43
N VAL A 99 -4.56 -29.81 -18.77
CA VAL A 99 -4.27 -31.18 -18.28
C VAL A 99 -3.51 -32.04 -19.31
N ASN A 100 -3.79 -31.93 -20.61
CA ASN A 100 -3.23 -32.84 -21.63
C ASN A 100 -2.06 -32.25 -22.44
N THR A 101 -2.01 -30.93 -22.63
CA THR A 101 -0.99 -30.31 -23.49
C THR A 101 0.34 -30.15 -22.75
N VAL A 102 0.31 -29.81 -21.46
CA VAL A 102 1.54 -29.68 -20.64
C VAL A 102 2.31 -31.01 -20.59
N ARG A 103 1.62 -32.16 -20.53
CA ARG A 103 2.24 -33.49 -20.48
C ARG A 103 2.87 -33.94 -21.81
N ARG A 104 2.30 -33.51 -22.95
CA ARG A 104 2.78 -33.85 -24.30
C ARG A 104 3.93 -32.92 -24.73
N TRP A 105 3.79 -31.63 -24.45
CA TRP A 105 4.80 -30.62 -24.77
C TRP A 105 6.09 -30.80 -23.96
N TRP A 106 6.00 -31.24 -22.70
CA TRP A 106 7.18 -31.56 -21.90
C TRP A 106 7.96 -32.78 -22.42
N LYS A 107 7.29 -33.75 -23.07
CA LYS A 107 7.94 -34.92 -23.66
C LYS A 107 8.66 -34.62 -24.97
N GLU A 108 8.09 -33.74 -25.80
CA GLU A 108 8.67 -33.37 -27.10
C GLU A 108 9.77 -32.29 -26.97
N ALA A 109 9.65 -31.36 -26.01
CA ALA A 109 10.63 -30.28 -25.80
C ALA A 109 11.99 -30.76 -25.25
N VAL A 110 12.06 -31.97 -24.68
CA VAL A 110 13.31 -32.57 -24.18
C VAL A 110 14.22 -33.07 -25.32
N GLN A 111 13.71 -33.24 -26.54
CA GLN A 111 14.43 -33.95 -27.60
C GLN A 111 15.11 -33.09 -28.68
N ASN A 112 14.77 -31.81 -28.88
CA ASN A 112 15.44 -31.00 -29.91
C ASN A 112 15.51 -29.51 -29.57
N THR A 113 16.60 -29.11 -28.89
CA THR A 113 16.80 -27.73 -28.39
C THR A 113 17.26 -26.74 -29.45
N ARG A 114 17.80 -27.16 -30.61
CA ARG A 114 18.40 -26.23 -31.60
C ARG A 114 17.42 -25.60 -32.59
N ASP A 115 16.39 -26.33 -33.05
CA ASP A 115 15.37 -25.76 -33.96
C ASP A 115 14.35 -24.88 -33.26
N MET A 116 14.18 -25.06 -31.95
CA MET A 116 13.32 -24.23 -31.11
C MET A 116 13.69 -22.74 -31.15
N TRP A 117 14.99 -22.42 -31.17
CA TRP A 117 15.48 -21.03 -31.17
C TRP A 117 15.26 -20.29 -32.48
N ARG A 118 15.25 -21.00 -33.63
CA ARG A 118 15.00 -20.39 -34.95
C ARG A 118 13.50 -20.14 -35.19
N GLY A 119 12.62 -21.02 -34.69
CA GLY A 119 11.18 -20.80 -34.69
C GLY A 119 10.74 -19.68 -33.74
N TRP A 120 11.37 -19.59 -32.55
CA TRP A 120 11.05 -18.58 -31.53
C TRP A 120 11.26 -17.13 -31.99
N ARG A 121 12.32 -16.86 -32.77
CA ARG A 121 12.58 -15.50 -33.30
C ARG A 121 11.63 -15.09 -34.42
N ARG A 122 11.01 -16.03 -35.15
CA ARG A 122 10.10 -15.74 -36.26
C ARG A 122 8.64 -15.61 -35.84
N HIS A 123 8.20 -16.33 -34.79
CA HIS A 123 6.78 -16.40 -34.43
C HIS A 123 6.44 -16.00 -32.98
N GLY A 124 7.42 -15.87 -32.07
CA GLY A 124 7.19 -15.59 -30.65
C GLY A 124 6.50 -16.74 -29.89
N PRO A 125 6.65 -16.87 -28.56
CA PRO A 125 5.96 -17.91 -27.80
C PRO A 125 4.48 -17.54 -27.56
N PRO A 126 3.53 -18.48 -27.67
CA PRO A 126 2.13 -18.23 -27.33
C PRO A 126 1.97 -18.29 -25.81
N LEU A 127 2.25 -17.18 -25.13
CA LEU A 127 1.90 -17.04 -23.71
C LEU A 127 0.43 -16.62 -23.58
N PHE A 128 -0.43 -17.62 -23.47
CA PHE A 128 -1.84 -17.45 -23.12
C PHE A 128 -1.98 -17.17 -21.63
N VAL A 129 -2.06 -15.90 -21.25
CA VAL A 129 -2.65 -15.47 -19.98
C VAL A 129 -3.77 -14.50 -20.33
N SER A 130 -4.98 -14.99 -20.53
CA SER A 130 -6.16 -14.15 -20.73
C SER A 130 -6.74 -13.74 -19.36
N SER A 131 -6.80 -12.43 -19.08
CA SER A 131 -7.77 -11.92 -18.12
C SER A 131 -9.14 -12.04 -18.79
N HIS A 132 -10.02 -12.85 -18.22
CA HIS A 132 -11.35 -13.05 -18.78
C HIS A 132 -12.27 -11.93 -18.32
N LEU A 133 -13.23 -11.57 -19.17
CA LEU A 133 -14.20 -10.54 -18.83
C LEU A 133 -15.09 -11.03 -17.69
N GLN A 134 -15.12 -10.30 -16.58
CA GLN A 134 -15.85 -10.63 -15.36
C GLN A 134 -17.01 -9.65 -15.10
N GLU A 135 -16.90 -8.40 -15.55
CA GLU A 135 -18.00 -7.43 -15.45
C GLU A 135 -18.30 -6.78 -16.80
N LEU A 136 -19.60 -6.66 -17.09
CA LEU A 136 -20.11 -6.01 -18.29
C LEU A 136 -21.20 -5.01 -17.92
N GLU A 137 -21.05 -3.76 -18.34
CA GLU A 137 -22.11 -2.75 -18.33
C GLU A 137 -22.40 -2.28 -19.76
N ILE A 138 -23.67 -2.36 -20.17
CA ILE A 138 -24.15 -1.77 -21.41
C ILE A 138 -25.24 -0.76 -21.03
N SER A 139 -25.08 0.50 -21.40
CA SER A 139 -26.03 1.59 -21.13
C SER A 139 -26.35 2.42 -22.38
N GLY A 140 -27.47 3.15 -22.41
CA GLY A 140 -27.79 4.12 -23.47
C GLY A 140 -28.89 3.66 -24.44
N TYR A 141 -28.85 4.13 -25.70
CA TYR A 141 -29.85 3.80 -26.73
C TYR A 141 -29.46 2.48 -27.41
N VAL A 142 -29.92 1.33 -26.90
CA VAL A 142 -29.59 -0.02 -27.43
C VAL A 142 -30.78 -0.96 -27.49
N HIS A 143 -31.01 -1.61 -28.64
CA HIS A 143 -32.00 -2.69 -28.74
C HIS A 143 -31.44 -4.01 -28.16
N LEU A 144 -31.66 -4.25 -26.86
CA LEU A 144 -31.09 -5.39 -26.13
C LEU A 144 -31.41 -6.76 -26.75
N GLU A 145 -32.63 -6.98 -27.24
CA GLU A 145 -33.00 -8.25 -27.87
C GLU A 145 -32.14 -8.55 -29.11
N THR A 146 -32.03 -7.60 -30.03
CA THR A 146 -31.35 -7.83 -31.32
C THR A 146 -29.84 -7.65 -31.24
N ARG A 147 -29.33 -6.93 -30.23
CA ARG A 147 -27.91 -6.58 -30.11
C ARG A 147 -27.19 -7.31 -28.98
N PHE A 148 -27.83 -7.46 -27.82
CA PHE A 148 -27.23 -8.11 -26.67
C PHE A 148 -27.45 -9.63 -26.68
N THR A 149 -28.63 -10.13 -27.06
CA THR A 149 -28.89 -11.59 -27.12
C THR A 149 -27.86 -12.39 -27.93
N PRO A 150 -27.38 -11.92 -29.11
CA PRO A 150 -26.33 -12.61 -29.86
C PRO A 150 -24.98 -12.72 -29.14
N LEU A 151 -24.74 -11.89 -28.11
CA LEU A 151 -23.50 -11.93 -27.31
C LEU A 151 -23.53 -12.99 -26.23
N LEU A 152 -24.72 -13.38 -25.76
CA LEU A 152 -24.92 -14.27 -24.62
C LEU A 152 -24.07 -15.55 -24.65
N PRO A 153 -23.97 -16.31 -25.77
CA PRO A 153 -23.17 -17.53 -25.81
C PRO A 153 -21.71 -17.35 -25.39
N TYR A 154 -21.20 -16.11 -25.50
CA TYR A 154 -19.82 -15.77 -25.26
C TYR A 154 -19.55 -15.21 -23.84
N LEU A 155 -20.55 -15.13 -22.96
CA LEU A 155 -20.48 -14.43 -21.66
C LEU A 155 -20.31 -15.34 -20.43
N GLN A 156 -19.93 -16.60 -20.62
CA GLN A 156 -19.87 -17.60 -19.53
C GLN A 156 -18.93 -17.26 -18.35
N SER A 157 -17.96 -16.37 -18.55
CA SER A 157 -17.03 -15.93 -17.50
C SER A 157 -17.55 -14.79 -16.61
N LEU A 158 -18.69 -14.18 -16.94
CA LEU A 158 -19.22 -13.02 -16.23
C LEU A 158 -19.67 -13.34 -14.79
N THR A 159 -19.35 -12.41 -13.90
CA THR A 159 -19.76 -12.38 -12.49
C THR A 159 -20.69 -11.20 -12.18
N VAL A 160 -20.59 -10.10 -12.95
CA VAL A 160 -21.44 -8.91 -12.83
C VAL A 160 -21.96 -8.50 -14.20
N LEU A 161 -23.27 -8.30 -14.32
CA LEU A 161 -23.92 -7.83 -15.54
C LEU A 161 -24.85 -6.65 -15.23
N ARG A 162 -24.66 -5.54 -15.93
CA ARG A 162 -25.50 -4.34 -15.84
C ARG A 162 -26.02 -3.98 -17.24
N LEU A 163 -27.32 -4.00 -17.43
CA LEU A 163 -28.00 -3.67 -18.68
C LEU A 163 -28.92 -2.48 -18.45
N ARG A 164 -28.66 -1.36 -19.14
CA ARG A 164 -29.47 -0.15 -19.05
C ARG A 164 -29.86 0.28 -20.46
N SER A 165 -31.13 0.47 -20.76
CA SER A 165 -31.53 0.89 -22.12
C SER A 165 -32.66 1.90 -22.17
N HIS A 166 -32.55 2.87 -23.08
CA HIS A 166 -33.65 3.77 -23.44
C HIS A 166 -34.73 3.09 -24.30
N TYR A 167 -34.43 1.95 -24.96
CA TYR A 167 -35.40 1.21 -25.76
C TYR A 167 -36.12 0.12 -24.95
N GLN A 168 -37.42 -0.06 -25.20
CA GLN A 168 -38.29 -1.07 -24.58
C GLN A 168 -38.13 -2.47 -25.20
N SER A 169 -36.89 -2.90 -25.45
CA SER A 169 -36.58 -4.18 -26.08
C SER A 169 -36.54 -5.30 -25.04
N PRO A 170 -37.11 -6.50 -25.29
CA PRO A 170 -37.20 -7.54 -24.28
C PRO A 170 -35.84 -8.15 -23.91
N VAL A 171 -35.70 -8.60 -22.66
CA VAL A 171 -34.53 -9.34 -22.16
C VAL A 171 -34.96 -10.70 -21.63
N PHE A 172 -34.52 -11.76 -22.30
CA PHE A 172 -34.85 -13.15 -21.97
C PHE A 172 -33.96 -13.66 -20.82
N MET A 173 -34.47 -13.60 -19.59
CA MET A 173 -33.73 -13.93 -18.36
C MET A 173 -33.21 -15.37 -18.33
N ASP A 174 -33.99 -16.32 -18.87
CA ASP A 174 -33.59 -17.71 -19.02
C ASP A 174 -32.33 -17.87 -19.88
N LYS A 175 -32.20 -17.11 -20.97
CA LYS A 175 -31.03 -17.12 -21.84
C LYS A 175 -29.83 -16.49 -21.13
N VAL A 176 -30.04 -15.41 -20.37
CA VAL A 176 -28.99 -14.74 -19.58
C VAL A 176 -28.43 -15.69 -18.52
N LEU A 177 -29.30 -16.29 -17.70
CA LEU A 177 -28.89 -17.16 -16.59
C LEU A 177 -28.25 -18.46 -17.09
N ARG A 178 -28.75 -19.05 -18.20
CA ARG A 178 -28.11 -20.21 -18.84
C ARG A 178 -26.73 -19.89 -19.39
N SER A 179 -26.56 -18.71 -19.98
CA SER A 179 -25.30 -18.32 -20.62
C SER A 179 -24.26 -17.79 -19.64
N CYS A 180 -24.67 -17.36 -18.44
CA CYS A 180 -23.80 -16.77 -17.41
C CYS A 180 -23.91 -17.54 -16.07
N PRO A 181 -23.41 -18.79 -15.97
CA PRO A 181 -23.60 -19.62 -14.77
C PRO A 181 -22.84 -19.14 -13.52
N ARG A 182 -21.89 -18.20 -13.66
CA ARG A 182 -21.08 -17.63 -12.58
C ARG A 182 -21.60 -16.27 -12.08
N LEU A 183 -22.75 -15.84 -12.58
CA LEU A 183 -23.30 -14.52 -12.29
C LEU A 183 -23.63 -14.39 -10.80
N THR A 184 -23.07 -13.35 -10.17
CA THR A 184 -23.29 -12.98 -8.77
C THR A 184 -24.11 -11.70 -8.64
N HIS A 185 -24.02 -10.78 -9.62
CA HIS A 185 -24.75 -9.52 -9.61
C HIS A 185 -25.42 -9.30 -10.97
N LEU A 186 -26.73 -9.03 -10.97
CA LEU A 186 -27.51 -8.73 -12.16
C LEU A 186 -28.31 -7.44 -11.95
N HIS A 187 -28.10 -6.47 -12.83
CA HIS A 187 -28.86 -5.21 -12.87
C HIS A 187 -29.47 -5.01 -14.25
N VAL A 188 -30.79 -4.86 -14.33
CA VAL A 188 -31.52 -4.47 -15.56
C VAL A 188 -32.31 -3.20 -15.31
N GLU A 189 -32.15 -2.17 -16.15
CA GLU A 189 -32.74 -0.84 -15.97
C GLU A 189 -33.30 -0.28 -17.29
N GLY A 190 -34.58 0.07 -17.31
CA GLY A 190 -35.22 0.77 -18.43
C GLY A 190 -35.11 2.29 -18.28
N LEU A 191 -34.15 2.93 -18.97
CA LEU A 191 -33.80 4.34 -18.83
C LEU A 191 -34.94 5.32 -19.17
N SER A 192 -35.69 5.05 -20.25
CA SER A 192 -36.80 5.91 -20.73
C SER A 192 -38.14 5.18 -20.90
N GLY A 193 -38.28 4.00 -20.30
CA GLY A 193 -39.48 3.19 -20.39
C GLY A 193 -39.23 1.75 -19.93
N TYR A 194 -40.27 0.93 -19.96
CA TYR A 194 -40.20 -0.42 -19.40
C TYR A 194 -39.52 -1.44 -20.34
N ILE A 195 -38.58 -2.21 -19.80
CA ILE A 195 -37.97 -3.37 -20.49
C ILE A 195 -38.80 -4.62 -20.20
N ASN A 196 -39.24 -5.34 -21.21
CA ASN A 196 -40.00 -6.57 -21.00
C ASN A 196 -39.10 -7.76 -20.64
N LEU A 197 -39.40 -8.47 -19.55
CA LEU A 197 -38.71 -9.69 -19.11
C LEU A 197 -39.63 -10.91 -19.27
N PRO A 198 -39.77 -11.45 -20.50
CA PRO A 198 -40.69 -12.55 -20.77
C PRO A 198 -40.36 -13.80 -19.94
N ALA A 199 -41.41 -14.48 -19.46
CA ALA A 199 -41.32 -15.77 -18.79
C ALA A 199 -41.02 -16.90 -19.80
N PRO A 200 -40.44 -18.03 -19.37
CA PRO A 200 -39.95 -18.37 -18.01
C PRO A 200 -38.52 -17.84 -17.72
N TRP A 201 -38.10 -17.79 -16.45
CA TRP A 201 -36.78 -17.25 -16.02
C TRP A 201 -35.78 -18.34 -15.54
N GLY A 202 -35.74 -19.54 -16.13
CA GLY A 202 -34.84 -20.61 -15.68
C GLY A 202 -34.53 -21.71 -16.70
N PRO A 203 -33.62 -22.66 -16.39
CA PRO A 203 -33.16 -23.72 -17.29
C PRO A 203 -34.12 -24.92 -17.30
N PHE A 204 -35.42 -24.67 -17.35
CA PHE A 204 -36.42 -25.73 -17.31
C PHE A 204 -36.82 -26.08 -18.73
N ASP A 205 -36.62 -27.34 -19.14
CA ASP A 205 -37.25 -27.86 -20.35
C ASP A 205 -38.76 -27.68 -20.18
N THR A 206 -39.33 -26.83 -21.01
CA THR A 206 -40.77 -26.56 -21.06
C THR A 206 -41.50 -27.65 -21.84
N THR A 207 -41.18 -28.93 -21.61
CA THR A 207 -42.16 -29.98 -21.90
C THR A 207 -42.91 -30.22 -20.60
N PRO A 208 -44.21 -29.84 -20.50
CA PRO A 208 -45.01 -30.44 -19.45
C PRO A 208 -44.96 -31.94 -19.71
N PRO A 209 -44.67 -32.80 -18.71
CA PRO A 209 -44.82 -34.23 -18.90
C PRO A 209 -46.25 -34.46 -19.40
N GLU A 210 -46.41 -35.22 -20.50
CA GLU A 210 -47.73 -35.65 -20.95
C GLU A 210 -48.45 -36.30 -19.74
N GLY A 211 -49.41 -35.56 -19.18
CA GLY A 211 -50.02 -35.88 -17.89
C GLY A 211 -50.46 -34.68 -17.05
N CYS A 212 -49.91 -33.48 -17.27
CA CYS A 212 -50.35 -32.29 -16.53
C CYS A 212 -51.61 -31.64 -17.13
N ARG A 213 -52.76 -32.31 -17.01
CA ARG A 213 -54.06 -31.65 -16.88
C ARG A 213 -54.53 -31.75 -15.43
N LYS A 214 -54.60 -30.58 -14.79
CA LYS A 214 -55.46 -30.19 -13.64
C LYS A 214 -55.70 -31.26 -12.56
N SER A 215 -55.00 -31.11 -11.43
CA SER A 215 -55.64 -31.35 -10.14
C SER A 215 -55.27 -30.24 -9.17
N VAL A 216 -56.25 -29.39 -8.89
CA VAL A 216 -56.27 -28.53 -7.70
C VAL A 216 -56.45 -29.46 -6.50
N THR A 217 -55.58 -29.36 -5.50
CA THR A 217 -55.85 -29.89 -4.16
C THR A 217 -55.85 -28.74 -3.17
N ASP A 218 -56.77 -28.81 -2.21
CA ASP A 218 -57.26 -27.75 -1.30
C ASP A 218 -56.24 -27.14 -0.31
N THR A 219 -54.94 -27.21 -0.59
CA THR A 219 -53.88 -26.62 0.24
C THR A 219 -52.88 -25.75 -0.52
N GLY A 220 -53.08 -25.51 -1.83
CA GLY A 220 -52.41 -24.44 -2.57
C GLY A 220 -50.88 -24.50 -2.66
N GLN A 221 -50.25 -25.64 -2.37
CA GLN A 221 -48.79 -25.79 -2.44
C GLN A 221 -48.33 -26.22 -3.84
N TYR A 222 -47.60 -25.34 -4.53
CA TYR A 222 -46.80 -25.69 -5.70
C TYR A 222 -45.45 -26.25 -5.24
N GLN A 223 -45.26 -27.58 -5.31
CA GLN A 223 -43.93 -28.17 -5.11
C GLN A 223 -43.16 -28.18 -6.44
N PHE A 224 -42.20 -27.26 -6.58
CA PHE A 224 -41.19 -27.31 -7.63
C PHE A 224 -40.05 -28.24 -7.20
N GLN A 225 -39.98 -29.45 -7.75
CA GLN A 225 -38.78 -30.30 -7.59
C GLN A 225 -37.67 -29.80 -8.53
N VAL A 226 -36.63 -29.18 -7.96
CA VAL A 226 -35.49 -28.63 -8.70
C VAL A 226 -34.40 -29.71 -8.80
N GLN A 227 -34.20 -30.29 -10.00
CA GLN A 227 -33.15 -31.28 -10.27
C GLN A 227 -31.76 -30.69 -10.61
N HIS A 228 -31.57 -29.37 -10.55
CA HIS A 228 -30.31 -28.71 -10.94
C HIS A 228 -29.79 -27.71 -9.89
N GLY A 229 -28.46 -27.62 -9.76
CA GLY A 229 -27.76 -26.92 -8.67
C GLY A 229 -28.11 -25.43 -8.51
N HIS A 230 -28.00 -24.94 -7.27
CA HIS A 230 -28.30 -23.55 -6.90
C HIS A 230 -27.50 -22.52 -7.71
N LEU A 231 -28.17 -21.42 -8.08
CA LEU A 231 -27.54 -20.26 -8.73
C LEU A 231 -26.67 -19.49 -7.73
N LYS A 232 -25.58 -18.88 -8.21
CA LYS A 232 -24.61 -18.10 -7.39
C LYS A 232 -24.98 -16.62 -7.21
N LEU A 233 -26.20 -16.24 -7.61
CA LEU A 233 -26.66 -14.86 -7.60
C LEU A 233 -26.78 -14.33 -6.16
N ARG A 234 -26.11 -13.21 -5.87
CA ARG A 234 -26.14 -12.48 -4.59
C ARG A 234 -26.88 -11.15 -4.67
N SER A 235 -26.91 -10.50 -5.83
CA SER A 235 -27.62 -9.22 -6.04
C SER A 235 -28.47 -9.28 -7.31
N LEU A 236 -29.75 -8.94 -7.17
CA LEU A 236 -30.72 -8.80 -8.25
C LEU A 236 -31.40 -7.42 -8.18
N ILE A 237 -31.11 -6.57 -9.17
CA ILE A 237 -31.69 -5.24 -9.31
C ILE A 237 -32.45 -5.17 -10.63
N LEU A 238 -33.76 -4.99 -10.55
CA LEU A 238 -34.66 -4.87 -11.69
C LEU A 238 -35.36 -3.52 -11.61
N HIS A 239 -35.16 -2.67 -12.62
CA HIS A 239 -35.64 -1.30 -12.65
C HIS A 239 -36.40 -1.00 -13.94
N SER A 240 -37.65 -0.52 -13.84
CA SER A 240 -38.48 -0.20 -14.99
C SER A 240 -38.59 -1.40 -15.94
N VAL A 241 -39.06 -2.54 -15.42
CA VAL A 241 -39.16 -3.78 -16.19
C VAL A 241 -40.54 -4.44 -16.08
N PHE A 242 -41.08 -4.98 -17.17
CA PHE A 242 -42.26 -5.85 -17.09
C PHE A 242 -41.85 -7.25 -16.67
N LEU A 243 -42.42 -7.80 -15.60
CA LEU A 243 -42.03 -9.11 -15.07
C LEU A 243 -43.22 -10.06 -14.80
N SER A 244 -42.93 -11.36 -14.71
CA SER A 244 -43.87 -12.42 -14.30
C SER A 244 -43.57 -12.83 -12.86
N GLN A 245 -44.54 -12.65 -11.96
CA GLN A 245 -44.40 -13.00 -10.54
C GLN A 245 -43.99 -14.46 -10.32
N SER A 246 -44.68 -15.40 -10.97
CA SER A 246 -44.35 -16.83 -10.87
C SER A 246 -42.92 -17.16 -11.33
N SER A 247 -42.38 -16.38 -12.28
CA SER A 247 -41.00 -16.56 -12.75
C SER A 247 -39.99 -15.98 -11.76
N LEU A 248 -40.32 -14.87 -11.12
CA LEU A 248 -39.52 -14.28 -10.03
C LEU A 248 -39.47 -15.22 -8.81
N GLU A 249 -40.62 -15.75 -8.37
CA GLU A 249 -40.71 -16.70 -7.25
C GLU A 249 -39.88 -17.97 -7.50
N CYS A 250 -39.98 -18.53 -8.71
CA CYS A 250 -39.18 -19.67 -9.12
C CYS A 250 -37.68 -19.36 -9.09
N LEU A 251 -37.28 -18.18 -9.57
CA LEU A 251 -35.88 -17.74 -9.52
C LEU A 251 -35.36 -17.60 -8.07
N LEU A 252 -36.15 -16.99 -7.19
CA LEU A 252 -35.80 -16.78 -5.79
C LEU A 252 -35.61 -18.11 -5.03
N THR A 253 -36.45 -19.10 -5.34
CA THR A 253 -36.36 -20.46 -4.76
C THR A 253 -35.03 -21.15 -5.09
N VAL A 254 -34.43 -20.84 -6.24
CA VAL A 254 -33.14 -21.42 -6.68
C VAL A 254 -31.92 -20.55 -6.37
N THR A 255 -32.08 -19.41 -5.70
CA THR A 255 -31.00 -18.50 -5.27
C THR A 255 -30.99 -18.30 -3.74
N PRO A 256 -30.65 -19.32 -2.93
CA PRO A 256 -30.68 -19.20 -1.47
C PRO A 256 -29.65 -18.20 -0.90
N GLY A 257 -28.64 -17.81 -1.68
CA GLY A 257 -27.59 -16.88 -1.27
C GLY A 257 -27.84 -15.41 -1.63
N LEU A 258 -29.09 -15.03 -1.95
CA LEU A 258 -29.42 -13.67 -2.37
C LEU A 258 -29.36 -12.69 -1.18
N GLU A 259 -28.48 -11.69 -1.27
CA GLU A 259 -28.23 -10.66 -0.25
C GLU A 259 -28.88 -9.32 -0.61
N GLU A 260 -29.11 -9.04 -1.90
CA GLU A 260 -29.72 -7.81 -2.39
C GLU A 260 -30.82 -8.11 -3.41
N LEU A 261 -32.02 -7.57 -3.16
CA LEU A 261 -33.17 -7.67 -4.06
C LEU A 261 -33.83 -6.30 -4.19
N LYS A 262 -33.77 -5.71 -5.38
CA LYS A 262 -34.41 -4.42 -5.69
C LYS A 262 -35.34 -4.55 -6.88
N LEU A 263 -36.64 -4.35 -6.67
CA LEU A 263 -37.69 -4.35 -7.68
C LEU A 263 -38.25 -2.93 -7.79
N VAL A 264 -37.64 -2.14 -8.66
CA VAL A 264 -37.87 -0.71 -8.84
C VAL A 264 -38.76 -0.48 -10.06
N ASN A 265 -39.86 0.23 -9.90
CA ASN A 265 -40.88 0.49 -10.93
C ASN A 265 -41.19 -0.72 -11.85
N PRO A 266 -41.56 -1.88 -11.32
CA PRO A 266 -41.81 -3.02 -12.20
C PRO A 266 -43.19 -2.88 -12.87
N GLY A 267 -43.23 -2.97 -14.19
CA GLY A 267 -44.46 -2.83 -14.96
C GLY A 267 -45.30 -4.10 -14.95
N LEU A 268 -46.62 -3.95 -15.09
CA LEU A 268 -47.57 -5.07 -15.29
C LEU A 268 -48.13 -5.00 -16.72
N PRO A 269 -47.78 -5.93 -17.63
CA PRO A 269 -47.96 -5.72 -19.07
C PRO A 269 -49.41 -5.75 -19.58
N THR A 270 -50.40 -6.25 -18.81
CA THR A 270 -51.83 -6.28 -19.21
C THR A 270 -52.82 -6.23 -18.04
N ILE A 271 -54.07 -5.77 -18.28
CA ILE A 271 -55.19 -5.76 -17.29
C ILE A 271 -55.47 -7.17 -16.72
N LYS A 272 -55.36 -8.24 -17.53
CA LYS A 272 -55.52 -9.63 -17.08
C LYS A 272 -54.36 -10.12 -16.19
N GLN A 273 -53.18 -9.52 -16.29
CA GLN A 273 -52.02 -9.84 -15.45
C GLN A 273 -51.98 -8.97 -14.18
N ARG A 274 -52.54 -7.75 -14.20
CA ARG A 274 -52.81 -6.96 -12.98
C ARG A 274 -53.66 -7.73 -11.96
N ALA A 275 -54.63 -8.51 -12.41
CA ALA A 275 -55.46 -9.36 -11.54
C ALA A 275 -54.73 -10.61 -10.99
N ARG A 276 -53.49 -10.88 -11.39
CA ARG A 276 -52.69 -12.06 -10.97
C ARG A 276 -51.45 -11.72 -10.17
N TYR A 277 -51.12 -10.43 -10.03
CA TYR A 277 -49.98 -10.01 -9.21
C TYR A 277 -50.44 -9.83 -7.77
N ASP A 278 -49.89 -10.61 -6.86
CA ASP A 278 -50.22 -10.63 -5.44
C ASP A 278 -48.95 -10.30 -4.64
N SER A 279 -48.84 -9.03 -4.22
CA SER A 279 -47.69 -8.55 -3.45
C SER A 279 -47.64 -9.13 -2.04
N ASP A 280 -48.78 -9.45 -1.43
CA ASP A 280 -48.83 -10.08 -0.12
C ASP A 280 -48.30 -11.51 -0.18
N TRP A 281 -48.68 -12.24 -1.23
CA TRP A 281 -48.12 -13.56 -1.50
C TRP A 281 -46.61 -13.52 -1.77
N LEU A 282 -46.11 -12.57 -2.57
CA LEU A 282 -44.68 -12.47 -2.84
C LEU A 282 -43.88 -12.18 -1.56
N LEU A 283 -44.40 -11.30 -0.70
CA LEU A 283 -43.78 -10.97 0.59
C LEU A 283 -43.80 -12.18 1.53
N TRP A 284 -44.91 -12.90 1.62
CA TRP A 284 -45.00 -14.16 2.36
C TRP A 284 -44.01 -15.21 1.82
N HIS A 285 -43.90 -15.33 0.50
CA HIS A 285 -42.99 -16.26 -0.16
C HIS A 285 -41.53 -15.93 0.16
N LEU A 286 -41.14 -14.64 0.12
CA LEU A 286 -39.83 -14.17 0.53
C LEU A 286 -39.52 -14.50 2.00
N GLN A 287 -40.49 -14.34 2.90
CA GLN A 287 -40.33 -14.72 4.32
C GLN A 287 -40.10 -16.24 4.47
N LYS A 288 -40.83 -17.07 3.71
CA LYS A 288 -40.68 -18.53 3.76
C LYS A 288 -39.32 -19.01 3.24
N LEU A 289 -38.73 -18.32 2.27
CA LEU A 289 -37.43 -18.67 1.72
C LEU A 289 -36.26 -18.36 2.68
N ASN A 290 -36.46 -17.53 3.71
CA ASN A 290 -35.44 -17.14 4.70
C ASN A 290 -34.11 -16.68 4.06
N LEU A 291 -34.20 -15.86 3.02
CA LEU A 291 -33.03 -15.33 2.29
C LEU A 291 -32.25 -14.33 3.16
N PRO A 292 -30.91 -14.27 3.07
CA PRO A 292 -30.07 -13.35 3.85
C PRO A 292 -30.09 -11.91 3.29
N ILE A 293 -31.28 -11.34 3.06
CA ILE A 293 -31.45 -10.04 2.40
C ILE A 293 -31.01 -8.89 3.31
N GLN A 294 -29.92 -8.23 2.94
CA GLN A 294 -29.37 -7.04 3.60
C GLN A 294 -29.85 -5.73 2.96
N SER A 295 -30.28 -5.78 1.69
CA SER A 295 -30.71 -4.62 0.90
C SER A 295 -31.97 -5.01 0.13
N PHE A 296 -33.12 -4.42 0.48
CA PHE A 296 -34.42 -4.71 -0.12
C PHE A 296 -35.07 -3.45 -0.68
N HIS A 297 -35.68 -3.55 -1.86
CA HIS A 297 -36.58 -2.53 -2.40
C HIS A 297 -37.73 -3.19 -3.17
N LEU A 298 -38.95 -2.72 -2.93
CA LEU A 298 -40.15 -3.05 -3.69
C LEU A 298 -40.94 -1.76 -3.92
N SER A 299 -41.22 -1.41 -5.18
CA SER A 299 -41.98 -0.20 -5.48
C SER A 299 -43.47 -0.28 -5.11
N PRO A 300 -44.10 0.84 -4.70
CA PRO A 300 -45.48 0.88 -4.22
C PRO A 300 -46.54 0.48 -5.26
N ASP A 301 -46.36 0.75 -6.56
CA ASP A 301 -47.35 0.43 -7.61
C ASP A 301 -47.66 -1.08 -7.77
N MET A 302 -46.85 -1.95 -7.15
CA MET A 302 -47.08 -3.38 -7.02
C MET A 302 -48.02 -3.76 -5.86
N VAL A 303 -48.39 -2.77 -5.07
CA VAL A 303 -49.11 -2.87 -3.82
C VAL A 303 -50.44 -2.13 -4.02
N SER A 304 -51.55 -2.74 -3.60
CA SER A 304 -52.91 -2.29 -3.93
C SER A 304 -53.11 -0.78 -3.74
N PRO A 305 -53.84 -0.06 -4.62
CA PRO A 305 -54.05 1.40 -4.52
C PRO A 305 -54.93 1.87 -3.33
N LEU A 306 -55.09 1.04 -2.29
CA LEU A 306 -55.95 1.27 -1.12
C LEU A 306 -55.20 1.12 0.21
N LEU A 307 -53.86 1.13 0.21
CA LEU A 307 -53.08 0.93 1.43
C LEU A 307 -53.22 2.09 2.40
N THR A 308 -53.41 1.75 3.66
CA THR A 308 -53.35 2.69 4.79
C THR A 308 -51.92 2.78 5.34
N ASP A 309 -51.64 3.79 6.18
CA ASP A 309 -50.36 3.91 6.90
C ASP A 309 -49.98 2.60 7.65
N VAL A 310 -50.98 1.84 8.11
CA VAL A 310 -50.81 0.56 8.82
C VAL A 310 -50.28 -0.53 7.89
N ASP A 311 -50.82 -0.63 6.68
CA ASP A 311 -50.43 -1.68 5.73
C ASP A 311 -48.98 -1.50 5.23
N ILE A 312 -48.54 -0.27 5.04
CA ILE A 312 -47.16 0.05 4.65
C ILE A 312 -46.21 -0.19 5.82
N PHE A 313 -46.61 0.20 7.04
CA PHE A 313 -45.86 -0.06 8.25
C PHE A 313 -45.67 -1.56 8.50
N GLU A 314 -46.73 -2.37 8.42
CA GLU A 314 -46.63 -3.82 8.56
C GLU A 314 -45.66 -4.43 7.54
N ARG A 315 -45.77 -4.05 6.25
CA ARG A 315 -44.89 -4.55 5.19
C ARG A 315 -43.43 -4.12 5.34
N MET A 316 -43.17 -2.87 5.76
CA MET A 316 -41.81 -2.41 6.06
C MET A 316 -41.25 -3.08 7.33
N SER A 317 -42.10 -3.41 8.29
CA SER A 317 -41.72 -4.12 9.52
C SER A 317 -41.38 -5.59 9.29
N MET A 318 -41.82 -6.20 8.17
CA MET A 318 -41.50 -7.60 7.81
C MET A 318 -40.00 -7.89 7.73
N PHE A 319 -39.18 -6.86 7.49
CA PHE A 319 -37.72 -6.92 7.48
C PHE A 319 -37.11 -6.04 8.56
N HIS A 320 -37.69 -6.06 9.78
CA HIS A 320 -37.30 -5.23 10.93
C HIS A 320 -35.80 -5.23 11.28
N GLN A 321 -35.00 -6.21 10.82
CA GLN A 321 -33.54 -6.21 11.02
C GLN A 321 -32.76 -5.29 10.05
N GLN A 322 -33.42 -4.69 9.06
CA GLN A 322 -32.77 -3.86 8.05
C GLN A 322 -32.56 -2.41 8.52
N SER A 323 -31.34 -1.91 8.33
CA SER A 323 -30.94 -0.53 8.62
C SER A 323 -30.71 0.31 7.36
N LYS A 324 -30.86 -0.30 6.18
CA LYS A 324 -30.66 0.31 4.86
C LYS A 324 -31.94 0.23 4.04
N TYR A 325 -32.43 1.39 3.65
CA TYR A 325 -33.61 1.53 2.80
C TYR A 325 -33.23 2.26 1.51
N SER A 326 -33.80 1.80 0.41
CA SER A 326 -33.67 2.44 -0.90
C SER A 326 -35.06 2.72 -1.43
N PHE A 327 -35.32 3.90 -1.98
CA PHE A 327 -36.58 4.29 -2.59
C PHE A 327 -36.36 4.93 -3.95
N MET A 328 -37.40 4.91 -4.76
CA MET A 328 -37.47 5.66 -6.00
C MET A 328 -38.39 6.85 -5.77
N ALA A 329 -37.95 8.03 -6.20
CA ALA A 329 -38.53 9.28 -5.74
C ALA A 329 -39.56 9.91 -6.70
N ASP A 330 -40.08 9.12 -7.63
CA ASP A 330 -41.05 9.50 -8.67
C ASP A 330 -42.52 9.20 -8.30
N ASN A 331 -42.79 8.72 -7.07
CA ASN A 331 -44.11 8.23 -6.66
C ASN A 331 -44.88 9.24 -5.78
N GLU A 332 -46.19 9.40 -6.01
CA GLU A 332 -47.11 10.20 -5.19
C GLU A 332 -47.17 9.72 -3.72
N ASP A 333 -46.84 8.45 -3.46
CA ASP A 333 -46.86 7.85 -2.12
C ASP A 333 -45.61 8.12 -1.26
N MET A 334 -44.55 8.72 -1.84
CA MET A 334 -43.30 9.01 -1.12
C MET A 334 -43.48 9.80 0.20
N PRO A 335 -44.38 10.80 0.28
CA PRO A 335 -44.67 11.47 1.55
C PRO A 335 -45.21 10.53 2.63
N MET A 336 -46.02 9.53 2.26
CA MET A 336 -46.51 8.50 3.16
C MET A 336 -45.38 7.55 3.60
N MET A 337 -44.46 7.20 2.70
CA MET A 337 -43.29 6.39 3.03
C MET A 337 -42.36 7.08 4.04
N PHE A 338 -42.10 8.38 3.87
CA PHE A 338 -41.29 9.15 4.84
C PHE A 338 -41.96 9.25 6.22
N ARG A 339 -43.29 9.39 6.28
CA ARG A 339 -44.05 9.31 7.54
C ARG A 339 -43.94 7.94 8.19
N THR A 340 -43.98 6.87 7.40
CA THR A 340 -43.84 5.49 7.89
C THR A 340 -42.43 5.21 8.42
N LEU A 341 -41.39 5.62 7.68
CA LEU A 341 -39.98 5.51 8.11
C LEU A 341 -39.73 6.18 9.46
N ARG A 342 -40.44 7.27 9.75
CA ARG A 342 -40.37 7.97 11.04
C ARG A 342 -40.96 7.17 12.19
N ALA A 343 -41.95 6.31 11.93
CA ALA A 343 -42.62 5.49 12.95
C ALA A 343 -41.85 4.19 13.28
N ILE A 344 -40.91 3.76 12.44
CA ILE A 344 -40.15 2.52 12.65
C ILE A 344 -39.13 2.71 13.80
N PRO A 345 -39.18 1.89 14.88
CA PRO A 345 -38.29 2.05 16.04
C PRO A 345 -36.82 1.68 15.76
N ASN A 346 -36.56 0.95 14.67
CA ASN A 346 -35.20 0.56 14.25
C ASN A 346 -34.59 1.64 13.35
N HIS A 347 -33.47 2.20 13.80
CA HIS A 347 -32.81 3.35 13.20
C HIS A 347 -32.41 3.11 11.74
N VAL A 348 -33.14 3.72 10.82
CA VAL A 348 -32.74 3.86 9.41
C VAL A 348 -31.40 4.58 9.37
N THR A 349 -30.32 3.83 9.20
CA THR A 349 -28.96 4.37 9.15
C THR A 349 -28.57 4.79 7.74
N THR A 350 -29.16 4.16 6.72
CA THR A 350 -28.89 4.44 5.31
C THR A 350 -30.18 4.62 4.53
N LEU A 351 -30.30 5.77 3.85
CA LEU A 351 -31.39 6.11 2.93
C LEU A 351 -30.80 6.39 1.54
N GLU A 352 -31.19 5.60 0.54
CA GLU A 352 -30.79 5.78 -0.87
C GLU A 352 -32.01 6.15 -1.73
N LEU A 353 -32.02 7.33 -2.35
CA LEU A 353 -33.05 7.77 -3.28
C LEU A 353 -32.53 7.69 -4.73
N ALA A 354 -33.27 6.98 -5.58
CA ALA A 354 -33.06 6.92 -7.02
C ALA A 354 -34.14 7.74 -7.74
N ASP A 355 -33.78 8.42 -8.83
CA ASP A 355 -34.69 9.25 -9.63
C ASP A 355 -34.56 8.89 -11.12
N HIS A 356 -35.69 8.79 -11.82
CA HIS A 356 -35.78 8.60 -13.26
C HIS A 356 -36.15 9.92 -13.93
N HIS A 357 -35.21 10.43 -14.73
CA HIS A 357 -35.38 11.61 -15.57
C HIS A 357 -35.53 12.95 -14.86
N GLU A 358 -35.12 14.01 -15.56
CA GLU A 358 -35.17 15.42 -15.15
C GLU A 358 -36.60 15.96 -14.99
N MET A 359 -37.61 15.11 -14.71
CA MET A 359 -39.02 15.49 -14.63
C MET A 359 -39.50 15.60 -13.18
N LEU A 360 -39.79 16.85 -12.80
CA LEU A 360 -40.73 17.27 -11.76
C LEU A 360 -40.73 16.42 -10.48
N SER A 361 -39.70 16.61 -9.64
CA SER A 361 -39.87 16.35 -8.21
C SER A 361 -41.05 17.17 -7.70
N PHE A 362 -42.15 16.52 -7.32
CA PHE A 362 -43.31 17.18 -6.73
C PHE A 362 -42.91 17.91 -5.44
N ASP A 363 -43.45 19.12 -5.22
CA ASP A 363 -43.20 19.90 -4.00
C ASP A 363 -43.48 19.08 -2.74
N ALA A 364 -44.55 18.27 -2.73
CA ALA A 364 -44.92 17.41 -1.61
C ALA A 364 -43.86 16.36 -1.24
N VAL A 365 -43.15 15.80 -2.23
CA VAL A 365 -42.09 14.79 -1.99
C VAL A 365 -40.86 15.47 -1.38
N GLN A 366 -40.55 16.67 -1.84
CA GLN A 366 -39.46 17.50 -1.32
C GLN A 366 -39.73 17.96 0.12
N ASP A 367 -40.96 18.42 0.38
CA ASP A 367 -41.42 18.82 1.71
C ASP A 367 -41.34 17.64 2.69
N ALA A 368 -41.83 16.47 2.29
CA ALA A 368 -41.80 15.27 3.14
C ALA A 368 -40.37 14.75 3.38
N LEU A 369 -39.49 14.81 2.38
CA LEU A 369 -38.07 14.47 2.56
C LEU A 369 -37.41 15.46 3.54
N HIS A 370 -37.66 16.76 3.38
CA HIS A 370 -37.13 17.78 4.27
C HIS A 370 -37.59 17.52 5.72
N GLU A 371 -38.89 17.28 5.93
CA GLU A 371 -39.44 16.92 7.24
C GLU A 371 -38.78 15.67 7.83
N TYR A 372 -38.53 14.65 7.02
CA TYR A 372 -37.84 13.43 7.44
C TYR A 372 -36.40 13.72 7.89
N LEU A 373 -35.64 14.52 7.14
CA LEU A 373 -34.27 14.91 7.51
C LEU A 373 -34.25 15.76 8.79
N CYS A 374 -35.28 16.57 9.02
CA CYS A 374 -35.48 17.37 10.24
C CYS A 374 -35.77 16.57 11.51
N VAL A 375 -36.05 15.27 11.42
CA VAL A 375 -36.33 14.41 12.58
C VAL A 375 -35.38 13.21 12.71
N SER A 376 -34.65 12.87 11.64
CA SER A 376 -33.83 11.65 11.56
C SER A 376 -32.43 11.78 12.17
N ARG A 377 -32.33 11.80 13.51
CA ARG A 377 -31.05 11.91 14.24
C ARG A 377 -30.07 10.74 14.05
N HIS A 378 -30.60 9.57 13.67
CA HIS A 378 -29.85 8.33 13.55
C HIS A 378 -29.31 8.05 12.15
N LEU A 379 -29.68 8.89 11.16
CA LEU A 379 -29.27 8.72 9.78
C LEU A 379 -27.77 8.97 9.63
N LEU A 380 -27.03 7.96 9.13
CA LEU A 380 -25.58 8.02 8.91
C LEU A 380 -25.23 8.20 7.43
N HIS A 381 -26.06 7.72 6.52
CA HIS A 381 -25.82 7.76 5.09
C HIS A 381 -27.07 8.20 4.35
N PHE A 382 -27.00 9.31 3.63
CA PHE A 382 -28.04 9.79 2.73
C PHE A 382 -27.46 9.89 1.32
N LYS A 383 -28.02 9.14 0.37
CA LYS A 383 -27.55 9.12 -1.01
C LYS A 383 -28.68 9.38 -1.98
N ALA A 384 -28.66 10.55 -2.60
CA ALA A 384 -29.65 11.04 -3.54
C ALA A 384 -28.96 11.82 -4.68
N PRO A 385 -27.99 11.22 -5.40
CA PRO A 385 -27.10 11.95 -6.32
C PRO A 385 -27.80 12.49 -7.57
N ARG A 386 -29.03 12.04 -7.87
CA ARG A 386 -29.81 12.48 -9.04
C ARG A 386 -31.18 13.06 -8.68
N PHE A 387 -31.44 13.20 -7.39
CA PHE A 387 -32.70 13.69 -6.88
C PHE A 387 -32.59 15.19 -6.54
N ASN A 388 -33.45 16.01 -7.13
CA ASN A 388 -33.37 17.46 -7.04
C ASN A 388 -33.83 17.98 -5.66
N TYR A 389 -32.91 18.25 -4.74
CA TYR A 389 -33.24 18.90 -3.47
C TYR A 389 -33.34 20.43 -3.63
N TYR A 390 -34.41 21.06 -3.14
CA TYR A 390 -34.56 22.51 -3.26
C TYR A 390 -33.67 23.28 -2.26
N TYR A 391 -32.96 24.28 -2.78
CA TYR A 391 -32.13 25.17 -1.96
C TYR A 391 -32.95 25.95 -0.90
N ARG A 392 -34.25 26.18 -1.14
CA ARG A 392 -35.14 26.94 -0.22
C ARG A 392 -35.17 26.38 1.19
N TYR A 393 -35.03 25.06 1.35
CA TYR A 393 -34.97 24.41 2.65
C TYR A 393 -33.65 24.63 3.39
N MET A 394 -32.60 25.06 2.67
CA MET A 394 -31.32 25.45 3.25
C MET A 394 -31.25 26.96 3.50
N ASP A 395 -32.04 27.78 2.80
CA ASP A 395 -32.10 29.24 2.99
C ASP A 395 -33.06 29.64 4.13
N ILE A 396 -32.66 29.32 5.36
CA ILE A 396 -33.51 29.51 6.54
C ILE A 396 -33.90 30.98 6.83
N HIS A 397 -33.16 31.95 6.25
CA HIS A 397 -33.37 33.39 6.44
C HIS A 397 -34.02 34.05 5.22
N HIS A 398 -34.41 33.27 4.21
CA HIS A 398 -35.05 33.77 2.98
C HIS A 398 -34.26 34.91 2.31
N ARG A 399 -32.94 34.75 2.19
CA ARG A 399 -32.02 35.77 1.65
C ARG A 399 -31.93 35.75 0.12
N LEU A 400 -32.53 34.75 -0.51
CA LEU A 400 -32.54 34.55 -1.96
C LEU A 400 -33.95 34.81 -2.53
N PRO A 401 -34.06 35.37 -3.76
CA PRO A 401 -35.36 35.70 -4.35
C PRO A 401 -36.17 34.44 -4.72
N ASP A 402 -37.36 34.31 -4.16
CA ASP A 402 -38.33 33.26 -4.47
C ASP A 402 -39.24 33.68 -5.63
N ASN A 403 -39.04 33.10 -6.82
CA ASN A 403 -40.11 33.05 -7.82
C ASN A 403 -40.95 31.80 -7.56
N VAL A 404 -41.85 31.86 -6.57
CA VAL A 404 -43.18 31.22 -6.51
C VAL A 404 -43.71 31.36 -5.08
N ALA A 405 -44.84 32.06 -4.95
CA ALA A 405 -45.65 32.10 -3.75
C ALA A 405 -46.32 30.74 -3.50
N SER A 406 -45.84 29.97 -2.51
CA SER A 406 -46.67 28.96 -1.84
C SER A 406 -46.13 28.64 -0.44
N ALA A 407 -46.88 29.10 0.57
CA ALA A 407 -46.96 28.61 1.95
C ALA A 407 -45.67 28.20 2.67
N VAL A 408 -45.20 29.08 3.56
CA VAL A 408 -44.91 28.85 5.00
C VAL A 408 -44.77 27.37 5.45
N THR A 409 -43.88 26.58 4.84
CA THR A 409 -43.31 25.41 5.52
C THR A 409 -42.17 25.94 6.38
N GLN A 410 -42.43 26.03 7.68
CA GLN A 410 -41.50 26.51 8.71
C GLN A 410 -40.08 26.00 8.42
N SER A 411 -39.13 26.90 8.19
CA SER A 411 -37.71 26.59 7.93
C SER A 411 -37.12 25.79 9.09
N ARG A 412 -37.29 24.47 9.06
CA ARG A 412 -36.76 23.53 10.06
C ARG A 412 -35.35 23.12 9.64
N ILE A 413 -34.49 22.90 10.63
CA ILE A 413 -33.10 22.52 10.39
C ILE A 413 -33.01 20.99 10.40
N TRP A 414 -32.15 20.39 9.55
CA TRP A 414 -31.97 18.93 9.59
C TRP A 414 -31.46 18.46 10.96
N ALA A 415 -31.99 17.35 11.46
CA ALA A 415 -31.57 16.75 12.73
C ALA A 415 -30.48 15.68 12.56
N CYS A 416 -30.14 15.31 11.33
CA CYS A 416 -29.16 14.27 10.99
C CYS A 416 -27.69 14.71 11.19
N ARG A 417 -27.31 15.17 12.39
CA ARG A 417 -25.95 15.69 12.67
C ARG A 417 -24.82 14.67 12.57
N ASN A 418 -25.14 13.38 12.71
CA ASN A 418 -24.18 12.27 12.64
C ASN A 418 -23.99 11.72 11.23
N LEU A 419 -24.48 12.43 10.21
CA LEU A 419 -24.37 12.02 8.82
C LEU A 419 -22.89 11.90 8.44
N ARG A 420 -22.47 10.71 8.03
CA ARG A 420 -21.12 10.37 7.55
C ARG A 420 -21.02 10.46 6.04
N THR A 421 -22.11 10.14 5.33
CA THR A 421 -22.19 10.21 3.87
C THR A 421 -23.37 11.06 3.42
N LEU A 422 -23.11 12.06 2.58
CA LEU A 422 -24.11 12.90 1.94
C LEU A 422 -23.84 12.95 0.44
N HIS A 423 -24.66 12.28 -0.35
CA HIS A 423 -24.69 12.47 -1.80
C HIS A 423 -25.99 13.18 -2.16
N ILE A 424 -25.93 14.38 -2.73
CA ILE A 424 -27.11 15.22 -2.96
C ILE A 424 -26.97 16.05 -4.22
N MET A 425 -28.06 16.22 -4.96
CA MET A 425 -28.16 17.20 -6.04
C MET A 425 -29.01 18.38 -5.56
N VAL A 426 -28.46 19.59 -5.60
CA VAL A 426 -29.16 20.81 -5.20
C VAL A 426 -29.59 21.56 -6.45
N LYS A 427 -30.91 21.75 -6.59
CA LYS A 427 -31.50 22.47 -7.72
C LYS A 427 -31.40 23.98 -7.47
N ILE A 428 -30.69 24.66 -8.37
CA ILE A 428 -30.51 26.11 -8.35
C ILE A 428 -31.27 26.71 -9.54
N PRO A 429 -32.17 27.69 -9.32
CA PRO A 429 -32.87 28.36 -10.41
C PRO A 429 -31.89 29.15 -11.30
N PRO A 430 -32.25 29.46 -12.55
CA PRO A 430 -31.46 30.38 -13.37
C PRO A 430 -31.49 31.77 -12.73
N VAL A 431 -30.39 32.19 -12.11
CA VAL A 431 -30.27 33.48 -11.41
C VAL A 431 -29.26 34.43 -12.04
N PRO A 432 -29.43 35.76 -11.84
CA PRO A 432 -28.44 36.78 -12.18
C PRO A 432 -27.05 36.46 -11.63
N LYS A 433 -26.01 36.85 -12.37
CA LYS A 433 -24.61 36.49 -12.06
C LYS A 433 -24.15 36.94 -10.66
N ASP A 434 -24.68 38.05 -10.18
CA ASP A 434 -24.41 38.67 -8.89
C ASP A 434 -24.97 37.86 -7.69
N GLN A 435 -25.98 37.00 -7.91
CA GLN A 435 -26.58 36.20 -6.83
C GLN A 435 -25.98 34.80 -6.69
N VAL A 436 -25.29 34.28 -7.71
CA VAL A 436 -24.75 32.90 -7.72
C VAL A 436 -23.80 32.63 -6.53
N GLY A 437 -22.99 33.62 -6.15
CA GLY A 437 -22.13 33.53 -4.97
C GLY A 437 -22.93 33.35 -3.67
N LYS A 438 -24.06 34.05 -3.54
CA LYS A 438 -24.96 33.97 -2.38
C LYS A 438 -25.60 32.60 -2.23
N PHE A 439 -26.07 31.99 -3.33
CA PHE A 439 -26.59 30.61 -3.33
C PHE A 439 -25.56 29.59 -2.81
N SER A 440 -24.33 29.71 -3.31
CA SER A 440 -23.22 28.83 -2.93
C SER A 440 -22.92 28.94 -1.43
N ARG A 441 -22.90 30.17 -0.89
CA ARG A 441 -22.72 30.44 0.54
C ARG A 441 -23.82 29.82 1.41
N VAL A 442 -25.07 29.86 0.96
CA VAL A 442 -26.19 29.22 1.68
C VAL A 442 -26.01 27.70 1.73
N VAL A 443 -25.75 27.05 0.59
CA VAL A 443 -25.63 25.58 0.54
C VAL A 443 -24.40 25.09 1.34
N PHE A 444 -23.22 25.67 1.09
CA PHE A 444 -21.99 25.27 1.78
C PHE A 444 -22.04 25.60 3.27
N GLY A 445 -22.56 26.79 3.62
CA GLY A 445 -22.69 27.21 5.01
C GLY A 445 -23.68 26.36 5.81
N TYR A 446 -24.77 25.91 5.19
CA TYR A 446 -25.75 25.04 5.83
C TYR A 446 -25.16 23.65 6.08
N ILE A 447 -24.59 23.02 5.05
CA ILE A 447 -24.00 21.66 5.15
C ILE A 447 -22.89 21.62 6.20
N ALA A 448 -21.98 22.60 6.20
CA ALA A 448 -20.84 22.65 7.12
C ALA A 448 -21.25 22.68 8.60
N ARG A 449 -22.40 23.31 8.93
CA ARG A 449 -22.86 23.53 10.30
C ARG A 449 -23.84 22.48 10.79
N VAL A 450 -24.69 22.01 9.88
CA VAL A 450 -25.76 21.05 10.19
C VAL A 450 -25.22 19.61 10.19
N CYS A 451 -24.24 19.30 9.32
CA CYS A 451 -23.68 17.95 9.17
C CYS A 451 -22.15 17.92 9.48
N PRO A 452 -21.72 18.25 10.72
CA PRO A 452 -20.30 18.41 11.04
C PRO A 452 -19.46 17.13 10.98
N GLN A 453 -20.08 15.94 11.07
CA GLN A 453 -19.40 14.63 11.06
C GLN A 453 -19.25 14.00 9.67
N LEU A 454 -19.45 14.78 8.61
CA LEU A 454 -19.35 14.27 7.24
C LEU A 454 -17.93 13.79 6.92
N LYS A 455 -17.86 12.57 6.39
CA LYS A 455 -16.64 11.94 5.86
C LYS A 455 -16.66 11.87 4.34
N ASP A 456 -17.83 11.64 3.75
CA ASP A 456 -17.99 11.53 2.30
C ASP A 456 -19.10 12.49 1.83
N LEU A 457 -18.71 13.48 1.04
CA LEU A 457 -19.60 14.51 0.52
C LEU A 457 -19.55 14.53 -0.99
N GLN A 458 -20.68 14.23 -1.64
CA GLN A 458 -20.89 14.44 -3.07
C GLN A 458 -22.03 15.44 -3.26
N ILE A 459 -21.74 16.60 -3.85
CA ILE A 459 -22.74 17.62 -4.13
C ILE A 459 -22.75 17.91 -5.62
N GLN A 460 -23.90 17.80 -6.25
CA GLN A 460 -24.13 18.29 -7.61
C GLN A 460 -24.92 19.60 -7.55
N MET A 461 -24.38 20.67 -8.13
CA MET A 461 -25.01 22.00 -8.16
C MET A 461 -24.94 22.58 -9.58
N ALA A 462 -26.08 22.97 -10.16
CA ALA A 462 -26.07 23.62 -11.47
C ALA A 462 -25.64 25.10 -11.34
N ASN A 463 -24.97 25.65 -12.37
CA ASN A 463 -24.67 27.09 -12.50
C ASN A 463 -23.91 27.72 -11.31
N THR A 464 -23.01 26.97 -10.67
CA THR A 464 -22.33 27.39 -9.43
C THR A 464 -20.89 27.84 -9.67
N VAL A 465 -20.45 28.91 -8.98
CA VAL A 465 -19.06 29.42 -8.96
C VAL A 465 -18.34 28.92 -7.70
N LEU A 466 -17.06 28.54 -7.83
CA LEU A 466 -16.25 28.00 -6.73
C LEU A 466 -15.12 28.96 -6.31
N GLY A 467 -15.42 30.26 -6.24
CA GLY A 467 -14.48 31.30 -5.80
C GLY A 467 -14.51 31.53 -4.28
N ILE A 468 -13.60 32.38 -3.79
CA ILE A 468 -13.55 32.76 -2.36
C ILE A 468 -14.89 33.38 -1.91
N GLU A 469 -15.44 34.29 -2.72
CA GLU A 469 -16.72 34.95 -2.46
C GLU A 469 -17.89 33.97 -2.42
N SER A 470 -17.78 32.82 -3.10
CA SER A 470 -18.84 31.82 -3.18
C SER A 470 -18.93 30.94 -1.93
N GLY A 471 -18.04 31.12 -0.95
CA GLY A 471 -18.13 30.45 0.35
C GLY A 471 -17.67 28.99 0.36
N LEU A 472 -16.89 28.54 -0.63
CA LEU A 472 -16.29 27.21 -0.61
C LEU A 472 -15.47 26.98 0.68
N CYS A 473 -14.89 28.05 1.24
CA CYS A 473 -14.16 28.04 2.49
C CYS A 473 -14.98 27.57 3.70
N LEU A 474 -16.31 27.74 3.67
CA LEU A 474 -17.19 27.37 4.77
C LEU A 474 -17.15 25.85 5.01
N LEU A 475 -16.96 25.06 3.95
CA LEU A 475 -16.81 23.60 4.05
C LEU A 475 -15.52 23.19 4.80
N ALA A 476 -14.53 24.06 4.95
CA ALA A 476 -13.32 23.77 5.73
C ALA A 476 -13.60 23.55 7.24
N GLY A 477 -14.80 23.90 7.72
CA GLY A 477 -15.31 23.51 9.03
C GLY A 477 -15.51 21.99 9.21
N LEU A 478 -15.66 21.22 8.11
CA LEU A 478 -15.82 19.76 8.14
C LEU A 478 -14.49 19.05 8.38
N ARG A 479 -14.01 18.99 9.62
CA ARG A 479 -12.66 18.50 9.96
C ARG A 479 -12.41 17.03 9.62
N ASP A 480 -13.45 16.20 9.63
CA ASP A 480 -13.36 14.75 9.39
C ASP A 480 -13.62 14.35 7.92
N LEU A 481 -13.69 15.33 7.01
CA LEU A 481 -14.00 15.08 5.60
C LEU A 481 -12.86 14.31 4.91
N GLU A 482 -13.17 13.10 4.46
CA GLU A 482 -12.25 12.14 3.84
C GLU A 482 -12.34 12.17 2.31
N THR A 483 -13.56 12.36 1.79
CA THR A 483 -13.90 12.37 0.37
C THR A 483 -14.78 13.58 0.04
N LEU A 484 -14.38 14.37 -0.96
CA LEU A 484 -15.14 15.53 -1.44
C LEU A 484 -15.30 15.50 -2.96
N TYR A 485 -16.54 15.39 -3.44
CA TYR A 485 -16.89 15.49 -4.84
C TYR A 485 -17.87 16.63 -5.08
N ILE A 486 -17.50 17.58 -5.95
CA ILE A 486 -18.39 18.66 -6.36
C ILE A 486 -18.58 18.61 -7.87
N GLU A 487 -19.81 18.42 -8.33
CA GLU A 487 -20.16 18.49 -9.75
C GLU A 487 -20.90 19.79 -10.04
N THR A 488 -20.42 20.56 -11.02
CA THR A 488 -21.05 21.81 -11.47
C THR A 488 -21.17 21.90 -12.99
N SER A 489 -22.29 22.43 -13.48
CA SER A 489 -22.55 22.65 -14.90
C SER A 489 -22.70 24.14 -15.22
N GLY A 490 -21.92 24.68 -16.16
CA GLY A 490 -22.07 26.07 -16.62
C GLY A 490 -20.87 26.65 -17.40
N THR A 491 -21.07 27.78 -18.09
CA THR A 491 -20.06 28.57 -18.82
C THR A 491 -19.69 29.83 -18.04
N TYR A 492 -18.84 29.73 -17.03
CA TYR A 492 -18.46 30.88 -16.19
C TYR A 492 -16.94 31.05 -16.10
N PRO A 493 -16.44 32.29 -15.88
CA PRO A 493 -15.00 32.57 -15.83
C PRO A 493 -14.33 31.68 -14.79
N GLY A 494 -13.16 31.16 -15.18
CA GLY A 494 -12.48 30.12 -14.41
C GLY A 494 -12.06 30.65 -13.06
N VAL A 495 -12.34 29.87 -12.01
CA VAL A 495 -11.76 30.06 -10.68
C VAL A 495 -10.25 30.22 -10.83
N GLN A 496 -9.70 31.30 -10.30
CA GLN A 496 -8.28 31.54 -10.37
C GLN A 496 -7.56 30.59 -9.42
N GLN A 497 -6.41 30.06 -9.84
CA GLN A 497 -5.63 29.09 -9.05
C GLN A 497 -5.39 29.58 -7.60
N TRP A 498 -5.14 30.88 -7.42
CA TRP A 498 -4.87 31.47 -6.10
C TRP A 498 -6.09 31.47 -5.17
N GLU A 499 -7.32 31.54 -5.72
CA GLU A 499 -8.58 31.49 -4.95
C GLU A 499 -8.83 30.11 -4.35
N LEU A 500 -8.05 29.10 -4.74
CA LEU A 500 -8.08 27.76 -4.16
C LEU A 500 -6.78 27.43 -3.42
N ASP A 501 -5.63 27.99 -3.83
CA ASP A 501 -4.32 27.72 -3.22
C ASP A 501 -4.27 28.08 -1.73
N TRP A 502 -5.11 29.01 -1.25
CA TRP A 502 -5.19 29.33 0.18
C TRP A 502 -5.74 28.17 1.04
N MET A 503 -6.44 27.19 0.46
CA MET A 503 -6.88 25.99 1.17
C MET A 503 -5.77 24.94 1.33
N ALA A 504 -4.67 25.06 0.59
CA ALA A 504 -3.57 24.10 0.69
C ALA A 504 -2.76 24.30 1.98
N HIS A 505 -2.14 23.23 2.49
CA HIS A 505 -1.36 23.22 3.74
C HIS A 505 -0.22 24.28 3.79
N ARG A 506 0.22 24.78 2.63
CA ARG A 506 1.24 25.84 2.49
C ARG A 506 0.69 27.27 2.61
N SER A 507 -0.56 27.46 3.01
CA SER A 507 -1.24 28.77 2.98
C SER A 507 -0.81 29.77 4.06
N SER A 508 0.21 29.45 4.85
CA SER A 508 1.00 30.40 5.65
C SER A 508 1.88 31.34 4.81
N ASN A 509 1.86 31.20 3.47
CA ASN A 509 2.50 32.15 2.57
C ASN A 509 1.88 33.56 2.71
N GLY A 510 2.68 34.52 3.18
CA GLY A 510 2.28 35.92 3.35
C GLY A 510 1.67 36.56 2.09
N LEU A 511 2.05 36.10 0.89
CA LEU A 511 1.46 36.57 -0.37
C LEU A 511 -0.02 36.13 -0.53
N LEU A 512 -0.35 34.88 -0.21
CA LEU A 512 -1.74 34.39 -0.29
C LEU A 512 -2.60 35.04 0.80
N ARG A 513 -2.03 35.26 1.99
CA ARG A 513 -2.69 36.01 3.08
C ARG A 513 -3.02 37.44 2.64
N SER A 514 -2.05 38.13 2.05
CA SER A 514 -2.24 39.49 1.50
C SER A 514 -3.34 39.53 0.42
N LYS A 515 -3.33 38.58 -0.53
CA LYS A 515 -4.40 38.48 -1.55
C LYS A 515 -5.80 38.23 -0.96
N ARG A 516 -5.91 37.42 0.10
CA ARG A 516 -7.19 37.22 0.81
C ARG A 516 -7.64 38.52 1.48
N GLN A 517 -6.74 39.20 2.17
CA GLN A 517 -7.02 40.48 2.84
C GLN A 517 -7.44 41.55 1.83
N GLU A 518 -6.83 41.59 0.66
CA GLU A 518 -7.22 42.48 -0.44
C GLU A 518 -8.63 42.16 -0.96
N ALA A 519 -8.94 40.89 -1.19
CA ALA A 519 -10.29 40.47 -1.60
C ALA A 519 -11.35 40.82 -0.54
N VAL A 520 -11.08 40.53 0.73
CA VAL A 520 -11.97 40.85 1.87
C VAL A 520 -12.13 42.37 2.04
N ALA A 521 -11.08 43.15 1.83
CA ALA A 521 -11.14 44.61 1.88
C ALA A 521 -12.10 45.19 0.81
N GLY A 522 -12.16 44.56 -0.36
CA GLY A 522 -13.12 44.89 -1.41
C GLY A 522 -14.58 44.69 -1.02
N TRP A 523 -14.87 43.93 0.03
CA TRP A 523 -16.24 43.67 0.51
C TRP A 523 -16.67 44.60 1.65
N LYS A 524 -15.84 45.57 2.07
CA LYS A 524 -16.07 46.39 3.27
C LYS A 524 -17.46 47.04 3.30
N ASP A 525 -17.88 47.66 2.20
CA ASP A 525 -19.17 48.34 2.12
C ASP A 525 -20.34 47.35 2.08
N ALA A 526 -20.19 46.23 1.37
CA ALA A 526 -21.18 45.16 1.32
C ALA A 526 -21.39 44.51 2.70
N ILE A 527 -20.31 44.21 3.42
CA ILE A 527 -20.38 43.66 4.78
C ILE A 527 -21.00 44.67 5.75
N LYS A 528 -20.73 45.96 5.59
CA LYS A 528 -21.34 47.00 6.42
C LYS A 528 -22.87 47.02 6.24
N MET A 529 -23.34 47.01 4.99
CA MET A 529 -24.78 46.90 4.68
C MET A 529 -25.37 45.59 5.23
N GLU A 530 -24.72 44.44 5.02
CA GLU A 530 -25.18 43.15 5.57
C GLU A 530 -25.25 43.15 7.11
N THR A 531 -24.37 43.90 7.79
CA THR A 531 -24.34 44.00 9.26
C THR A 531 -25.40 44.95 9.79
N GLU A 532 -25.68 46.05 9.08
CA GLU A 532 -26.78 46.97 9.39
C GLU A 532 -28.14 46.23 9.25
N ASP A 533 -28.34 45.50 8.15
CA ASP A 533 -29.53 44.65 7.95
C ASP A 533 -29.71 43.60 9.06
N LEU A 534 -28.61 43.00 9.54
CA LEU A 534 -28.62 42.01 10.64
C LEU A 534 -28.94 42.61 12.02
N ASN A 535 -28.71 43.90 12.20
CA ASN A 535 -28.99 44.63 13.44
C ASN A 535 -30.41 45.22 13.43
N ASP A 536 -30.92 45.62 12.26
CA ASP A 536 -32.29 46.12 12.08
C ASP A 536 -33.33 44.99 12.07
N GLN A 537 -32.94 43.77 11.69
CA GLN A 537 -33.74 42.56 11.94
C GLN A 537 -33.69 42.21 13.44
N GLU A 538 -34.61 42.75 14.25
CA GLU A 538 -34.83 42.27 15.63
C GLU A 538 -34.98 40.74 15.60
N TRP A 539 -34.03 40.03 16.21
CA TRP A 539 -34.06 38.58 16.30
C TRP A 539 -35.26 38.16 17.13
N ASN A 540 -36.37 37.81 16.46
CA ASN A 540 -37.61 37.47 17.12
C ASN A 540 -37.40 36.19 17.98
N PRO A 541 -37.53 36.27 19.32
CA PRO A 541 -37.33 35.13 20.22
C PRO A 541 -38.32 33.99 19.95
N LEU A 542 -39.46 34.26 19.29
CA LEU A 542 -40.43 33.23 18.88
C LEU A 542 -39.89 32.33 17.76
N THR A 543 -39.15 32.88 16.79
CA THR A 543 -38.50 32.11 15.72
C THR A 543 -37.39 31.22 16.27
N ALA A 544 -36.65 31.72 17.26
CA ALA A 544 -35.68 30.95 18.03
C ALA A 544 -36.32 29.78 18.81
N LYS A 545 -37.42 30.04 19.52
CA LYS A 545 -38.20 29.01 20.25
C LYS A 545 -38.77 27.91 19.34
N MET A 546 -39.10 28.24 18.09
CA MET A 546 -39.54 27.24 17.10
C MET A 546 -38.42 26.27 16.68
N TRP A 547 -37.16 26.68 16.79
CA TRP A 547 -35.99 25.84 16.46
C TRP A 547 -35.47 25.00 17.65
N GLU A 548 -35.67 25.49 18.88
CA GLU A 548 -35.22 24.85 20.14
C GLU A 548 -35.73 23.41 20.34
N GLY A 549 -36.89 23.05 19.79
CA GLY A 549 -37.47 21.72 20.01
C GLY A 549 -36.70 20.57 19.37
N HIS A 550 -35.89 20.83 18.33
CA HIS A 550 -35.34 19.77 17.46
C HIS A 550 -33.82 19.86 17.25
N VAL A 551 -33.23 21.07 17.29
CA VAL A 551 -31.80 21.34 17.09
C VAL A 551 -31.29 22.32 18.17
N GLY A 552 -30.06 22.11 18.66
CA GLY A 552 -29.49 22.94 19.72
C GLY A 552 -29.29 24.41 19.33
N TRP A 553 -29.35 25.30 20.32
CA TRP A 553 -29.13 26.75 20.20
C TRP A 553 -27.80 27.11 19.53
N ASP A 554 -26.79 26.24 19.68
CA ASP A 554 -25.47 26.33 19.04
C ASP A 554 -25.55 26.41 17.51
N VAL A 555 -26.45 25.63 16.90
CA VAL A 555 -26.58 25.57 15.43
C VAL A 555 -27.33 26.78 14.90
N ALA A 556 -28.39 27.19 15.58
CA ALA A 556 -29.18 28.37 15.21
C ALA A 556 -28.29 29.63 15.20
N LEU A 557 -27.44 29.78 16.23
CA LEU A 557 -26.48 30.87 16.31
C LEU A 557 -25.44 30.77 15.18
N ALA A 558 -24.91 29.57 14.91
CA ALA A 558 -23.94 29.36 13.84
C ALA A 558 -24.50 29.70 12.45
N LEU A 559 -25.81 29.56 12.22
CA LEU A 559 -26.48 29.84 10.95
C LEU A 559 -26.92 31.31 10.79
N ARG A 560 -26.69 32.20 11.75
CA ARG A 560 -27.08 33.63 11.64
C ARG A 560 -26.46 34.32 10.41
N GLY A 561 -25.20 33.98 10.09
CA GLY A 561 -24.47 34.53 8.95
C GLY A 561 -24.81 33.90 7.59
N LEU A 562 -25.69 32.89 7.53
CA LEU A 562 -25.85 32.04 6.35
C LEU A 562 -26.12 32.83 5.04
N GLY A 563 -25.27 32.67 4.03
CA GLY A 563 -25.42 33.38 2.75
C GLY A 563 -24.75 34.76 2.68
N LEU A 564 -24.27 35.32 3.79
CA LEU A 564 -23.62 36.64 3.84
C LEU A 564 -22.11 36.56 3.59
N LEU A 565 -21.52 37.62 3.05
CA LEU A 565 -20.06 37.76 2.96
C LEU A 565 -19.42 37.88 4.34
N LEU A 566 -20.15 38.42 5.33
CA LEU A 566 -19.72 38.42 6.73
C LEU A 566 -19.34 37.01 7.21
N ASP A 567 -20.09 35.97 6.82
CA ASP A 567 -19.83 34.60 7.24
C ASP A 567 -18.55 34.02 6.63
N VAL A 568 -18.32 34.32 5.35
CA VAL A 568 -17.08 34.00 4.64
C VAL A 568 -15.89 34.69 5.31
N LYS A 569 -16.02 35.98 5.62
CA LYS A 569 -14.98 36.75 6.31
C LYS A 569 -14.63 36.14 7.67
N LEU A 570 -15.62 35.79 8.49
CA LEU A 570 -15.38 35.17 9.80
C LEU A 570 -14.62 33.85 9.69
N MET A 571 -14.95 33.03 8.69
CA MET A 571 -14.22 31.78 8.44
C MET A 571 -12.77 32.04 8.01
N LEU A 572 -12.55 33.01 7.11
CA LEU A 572 -11.22 33.41 6.66
C LEU A 572 -10.38 34.02 7.79
N ASP A 573 -10.99 34.88 8.63
CA ASP A 573 -10.35 35.44 9.82
C ASP A 573 -9.93 34.32 10.78
N HIS A 574 -10.80 33.32 10.99
CA HIS A 574 -10.49 32.16 11.81
C HIS A 574 -9.32 31.32 11.25
N ILE A 575 -9.27 31.14 9.92
CA ILE A 575 -8.15 30.50 9.23
C ILE A 575 -6.85 31.31 9.41
N ASP A 576 -6.92 32.64 9.31
CA ASP A 576 -5.77 33.54 9.40
C ASP A 576 -5.25 33.74 10.83
N MET A 577 -6.11 33.63 11.84
CA MET A 577 -5.75 33.77 13.26
C MET A 577 -5.12 32.50 13.84
N MET A 578 -5.52 31.32 13.36
CA MET A 578 -5.02 30.05 13.88
C MET A 578 -3.80 29.58 13.10
N ALA A 579 -2.60 29.76 13.67
CA ALA A 579 -1.33 29.37 13.06
C ALA A 579 -1.27 27.89 12.60
N GLU A 580 -2.01 27.01 13.27
CA GLU A 580 -2.07 25.57 12.97
C GLU A 580 -3.32 25.13 12.19
N PHE A 581 -4.15 26.06 11.70
CA PHE A 581 -5.37 25.70 10.99
C PHE A 581 -5.05 24.92 9.71
N ARG A 582 -5.52 23.66 9.64
CA ARG A 582 -5.45 22.82 8.43
C ARG A 582 -6.84 22.65 7.83
N CYS A 583 -7.04 23.09 6.58
CA CYS A 583 -8.24 22.76 5.83
C CYS A 583 -8.27 21.24 5.58
N TRP A 584 -9.37 20.58 5.94
CA TRP A 584 -9.61 19.15 5.75
C TRP A 584 -8.41 18.22 6.03
N PRO A 585 -7.97 18.10 7.30
CA PRO A 585 -6.75 17.36 7.67
C PRO A 585 -6.76 15.86 7.37
N VAL A 586 -7.92 15.27 6.98
CA VAL A 586 -8.08 13.85 6.66
C VAL A 586 -8.53 13.59 5.22
N LEU A 587 -8.59 14.61 4.36
CA LEU A 587 -9.05 14.46 2.97
C LEU A 587 -8.03 13.66 2.16
N TYR A 588 -8.40 12.45 1.71
CA TYR A 588 -7.54 11.62 0.85
C TYR A 588 -8.10 11.41 -0.56
N ARG A 589 -9.38 11.73 -0.80
CA ARG A 589 -10.00 11.75 -2.13
C ARG A 589 -10.76 13.05 -2.36
N SER A 590 -10.58 13.61 -3.55
CA SER A 590 -11.27 14.83 -3.94
C SER A 590 -11.42 14.88 -5.44
N GLY A 591 -12.53 15.40 -5.94
CA GLY A 591 -12.74 15.65 -7.36
C GLY A 591 -13.74 16.77 -7.58
N VAL A 592 -13.39 17.74 -8.43
CA VAL A 592 -14.35 18.73 -8.91
C VAL A 592 -14.59 18.48 -10.39
N TYR A 593 -15.83 18.12 -10.71
CA TYR A 593 -16.26 17.85 -12.08
C TYR A 593 -17.00 19.07 -12.61
N ILE A 594 -16.36 19.82 -13.49
CA ILE A 594 -17.03 20.87 -14.24
C ILE A 594 -17.46 20.25 -15.57
N ARG A 595 -18.74 20.36 -15.93
CA ARG A 595 -19.30 19.76 -17.16
C ARG A 595 -18.70 20.31 -18.48
N ASN A 596 -17.74 21.25 -18.39
CA ASN A 596 -16.98 21.88 -19.49
C ASN A 596 -15.45 21.73 -19.28
N ASP A 597 -14.67 21.75 -20.37
CA ASP A 597 -13.22 21.38 -20.58
C ASP A 597 -12.11 21.90 -19.62
N ARG A 598 -12.39 22.35 -18.39
CA ARG A 598 -11.40 22.97 -17.46
C ARG A 598 -11.10 22.14 -16.20
N GLN A 599 -11.00 20.82 -16.34
CA GLN A 599 -10.77 19.88 -15.22
C GLN A 599 -9.38 20.01 -14.54
N ASN A 600 -8.34 20.45 -15.26
CA ASN A 600 -6.95 20.33 -14.82
C ASN A 600 -6.51 21.28 -13.68
N VAL A 601 -7.11 22.46 -13.56
CA VAL A 601 -6.67 23.50 -12.59
C VAL A 601 -7.04 23.08 -11.16
N MET A 602 -8.27 22.59 -10.95
CA MET A 602 -8.77 22.22 -9.62
C MET A 602 -8.21 20.89 -9.11
N GLU A 603 -8.08 19.87 -9.96
CA GLU A 603 -7.43 18.60 -9.58
C GLU A 603 -6.02 18.83 -9.03
N THR A 604 -5.29 19.78 -9.61
CA THR A 604 -3.94 20.16 -9.15
C THR A 604 -3.97 20.82 -7.78
N THR A 605 -4.92 21.71 -7.49
CA THR A 605 -5.01 22.38 -6.19
C THR A 605 -5.47 21.43 -5.09
N PHE A 606 -6.50 20.62 -5.35
CA PHE A 606 -6.94 19.64 -4.37
C PHE A 606 -5.88 18.59 -4.09
N ALA A 607 -5.09 18.17 -5.09
CA ALA A 607 -3.91 17.34 -4.86
C ALA A 607 -2.86 17.99 -3.93
N ARG A 608 -2.82 19.33 -3.83
CA ARG A 608 -2.00 20.08 -2.86
C ARG A 608 -2.69 20.26 -1.49
N MET A 609 -4.03 20.18 -1.44
CA MET A 609 -4.85 20.29 -0.23
C MET A 609 -5.00 18.98 0.52
N LEU A 610 -4.93 17.84 -0.20
CA LEU A 610 -4.64 16.56 0.43
C LEU A 610 -3.53 16.88 1.42
N PRO A 611 -3.69 16.55 2.71
CA PRO A 611 -2.56 16.59 3.61
C PRO A 611 -1.43 15.97 2.82
N SER A 612 -0.22 16.51 2.93
CA SER A 612 0.94 15.65 2.78
C SER A 612 0.67 14.48 3.72
N THR A 613 0.00 13.45 3.21
CA THR A 613 -0.39 12.22 3.87
C THR A 613 0.86 11.38 3.79
N GLN A 614 1.82 11.99 4.45
CA GLN A 614 3.18 11.73 4.71
C GLN A 614 3.53 12.83 5.75
N ASN A 615 2.74 13.06 6.81
CA ASN A 615 2.90 12.25 8.02
C ASN A 615 3.23 10.82 7.63
N LEU A 616 4.48 10.62 7.20
CA LEU A 616 5.02 9.29 7.07
C LEU A 616 4.94 8.81 8.50
N LYS A 617 3.95 7.98 8.82
CA LYS A 617 4.26 6.91 9.76
C LYS A 617 5.62 6.41 9.29
N PRO A 618 6.69 6.48 10.09
CA PRO A 618 8.00 6.08 9.63
C PRO A 618 7.91 4.68 8.99
N PRO A 619 8.76 4.36 7.99
CA PRO A 619 8.68 3.08 7.29
C PRO A 619 8.78 1.93 8.31
N HIS A 620 7.98 0.88 8.13
CA HIS A 620 8.16 -0.36 8.88
C HIS A 620 9.29 -1.18 8.24
N VAL A 621 10.38 -1.39 8.99
CA VAL A 621 11.60 -2.06 8.50
C VAL A 621 11.67 -3.51 9.02
N MET A 622 11.72 -4.48 8.11
CA MET A 622 11.98 -5.87 8.46
C MET A 622 13.46 -6.17 8.28
N ILE A 623 14.14 -6.62 9.34
CA ILE A 623 15.56 -6.98 9.32
C ILE A 623 15.68 -8.50 9.42
N VAL A 624 16.28 -9.15 8.42
CA VAL A 624 16.49 -10.60 8.42
C VAL A 624 17.95 -10.87 8.80
N GLY A 625 18.16 -11.47 9.95
CA GLY A 625 19.47 -11.75 10.55
C GLY A 625 19.73 -10.89 11.79
N ALA A 626 19.83 -11.53 12.96
CA ALA A 626 20.16 -10.85 14.22
C ALA A 626 21.66 -10.89 14.52
N GLY A 627 22.52 -10.75 13.50
CA GLY A 627 23.97 -10.58 13.66
C GLY A 627 24.36 -9.16 14.07
N LEU A 628 25.66 -8.87 14.23
CA LEU A 628 26.15 -7.56 14.69
C LEU A 628 25.61 -6.39 13.86
N GLY A 629 25.61 -6.48 12.53
CA GLY A 629 25.07 -5.43 11.65
C GLY A 629 23.55 -5.27 11.74
N GLY A 630 22.80 -6.38 11.85
CA GLY A 630 21.34 -6.35 12.00
C GLY A 630 20.89 -5.79 13.34
N LEU A 631 21.58 -6.18 14.43
CA LEU A 631 21.35 -5.63 15.77
C LEU A 631 21.71 -4.15 15.84
N MET A 632 22.85 -3.75 15.25
CA MET A 632 23.22 -2.34 15.18
C MET A 632 22.15 -1.52 14.46
N LEU A 633 21.66 -1.98 13.30
CA LEU A 633 20.58 -1.30 12.60
C LEU A 633 19.30 -1.21 13.44
N ALA A 634 18.94 -2.28 14.16
CA ALA A 634 17.80 -2.28 15.07
C ALA A 634 17.95 -1.22 16.19
N ILE A 635 19.12 -1.10 16.82
CA ILE A 635 19.41 -0.06 17.81
C ILE A 635 19.22 1.33 17.21
N LEU A 636 19.74 1.57 16.01
CA LEU A 636 19.63 2.86 15.32
C LEU A 636 18.17 3.20 15.02
N LEU A 637 17.39 2.24 14.49
CA LEU A 637 15.97 2.43 14.21
C LEU A 637 15.15 2.66 15.49
N GLU A 638 15.49 1.99 16.59
CA GLU A 638 14.88 2.23 17.92
C GLU A 638 15.11 3.67 18.37
N ARG A 639 16.36 4.16 18.29
CA ARG A 639 16.72 5.54 18.64
C ARG A 639 16.00 6.58 17.79
N MET A 640 15.70 6.26 16.53
CA MET A 640 14.97 7.13 15.62
C MET A 640 13.43 7.05 15.79
N GLY A 641 12.91 6.13 16.61
CA GLY A 641 11.48 5.87 16.74
C GLY A 641 10.85 5.26 15.47
N ILE A 642 11.65 4.58 14.63
CA ILE A 642 11.17 3.91 13.43
C ILE A 642 10.72 2.49 13.77
N SER A 643 9.58 2.06 13.23
CA SER A 643 9.04 0.73 13.48
C SER A 643 9.87 -0.36 12.79
N TYR A 644 10.23 -1.43 13.49
CA TYR A 644 10.98 -2.56 12.90
C TYR A 644 10.69 -3.90 13.59
N LEU A 645 11.07 -4.99 12.91
CA LEU A 645 11.16 -6.34 13.47
C LEU A 645 12.43 -7.03 12.96
N VAL A 646 13.10 -7.78 13.83
CA VAL A 646 14.28 -8.60 13.49
C VAL A 646 13.89 -10.08 13.44
N PHE A 647 14.26 -10.77 12.37
CA PHE A 647 13.98 -12.19 12.15
C PHE A 647 15.30 -12.98 12.15
N GLU A 648 15.49 -13.87 13.11
CA GLU A 648 16.67 -14.71 13.22
C GLU A 648 16.32 -16.17 12.95
N ARG A 649 17.07 -16.83 12.05
CA ARG A 649 16.82 -18.23 11.66
C ARG A 649 17.08 -19.21 12.80
N SER A 650 18.01 -18.88 13.70
CA SER A 650 18.45 -19.74 14.79
C SER A 650 17.49 -19.62 15.97
N ALA A 651 17.15 -20.75 16.62
CA ALA A 651 16.38 -20.69 17.88
C ALA A 651 17.20 -20.09 19.02
N VAL A 652 18.51 -20.36 19.02
CA VAL A 652 19.51 -19.77 19.92
C VAL A 652 20.72 -19.39 19.09
N VAL A 653 21.15 -18.13 19.16
CA VAL A 653 22.37 -17.67 18.49
C VAL A 653 23.57 -18.06 19.35
N ARG A 654 24.53 -18.76 18.76
CA ARG A 654 25.82 -19.10 19.37
C ARG A 654 26.91 -18.28 18.68
N PRO A 655 27.36 -17.16 19.28
CA PRO A 655 28.43 -16.36 18.68
C PRO A 655 29.73 -17.16 18.66
N LEU A 656 30.53 -17.01 17.61
CA LEU A 656 31.85 -17.62 17.53
C LEU A 656 32.74 -17.14 18.69
N GLY A 657 33.42 -18.08 19.36
CA GLY A 657 34.43 -17.81 20.39
C GLY A 657 35.70 -17.20 19.81
N SER A 658 35.63 -15.97 19.30
CA SER A 658 36.75 -15.27 18.68
C SER A 658 36.91 -13.85 19.21
N ALA A 659 38.13 -13.31 19.22
CA ALA A 659 38.39 -11.91 19.55
C ALA A 659 38.09 -10.97 18.36
N MET A 660 37.76 -9.73 18.67
CA MET A 660 37.52 -8.64 17.73
C MET A 660 38.16 -7.35 18.22
N VAL A 661 38.49 -6.45 17.27
CA VAL A 661 39.03 -5.12 17.56
C VAL A 661 38.19 -4.06 16.89
N PHE A 662 37.77 -3.04 17.63
CA PHE A 662 37.23 -1.79 17.08
C PHE A 662 38.19 -0.62 17.31
N GLY A 663 38.20 0.35 16.41
CA GLY A 663 38.98 1.57 16.54
C GLY A 663 38.19 2.78 16.06
N ALA A 664 38.89 3.86 15.71
CA ALA A 664 38.29 5.13 15.30
C ALA A 664 37.36 5.04 14.07
N ASN A 665 37.43 3.97 13.31
CA ASN A 665 36.54 3.68 12.17
C ASN A 665 35.08 3.36 12.58
N ILE A 666 34.81 3.06 13.85
CA ILE A 666 33.45 2.79 14.35
C ILE A 666 33.17 3.24 15.80
N LEU A 667 34.19 3.33 16.66
CA LEU A 667 34.01 3.79 18.06
C LEU A 667 33.32 5.16 18.23
N PRO A 668 33.52 6.16 17.34
CA PRO A 668 32.78 7.42 17.44
C PRO A 668 31.26 7.23 17.39
N VAL A 669 30.76 6.21 16.67
CA VAL A 669 29.32 5.90 16.61
C VAL A 669 28.81 5.38 17.95
N PHE A 670 29.60 4.56 18.64
CA PHE A 670 29.25 4.10 19.99
C PHE A 670 29.22 5.26 20.99
N GLU A 671 30.08 6.27 20.81
CA GLU A 671 30.02 7.50 21.59
C GLU A 671 28.76 8.30 21.30
N GLN A 672 28.38 8.48 20.03
CA GLN A 672 27.12 9.14 19.66
C GLN A 672 25.90 8.43 20.27
N LEU A 673 25.97 7.11 20.48
CA LEU A 673 24.92 6.32 21.12
C LEU A 673 24.99 6.33 22.65
N GLY A 674 26.03 6.91 23.26
CA GLY A 674 26.28 6.86 24.70
C GLY A 674 26.68 5.46 25.20
N LEU A 675 27.25 4.62 24.33
CA LEU A 675 27.62 3.23 24.62
C LEU A 675 29.13 3.02 24.69
N LEU A 676 29.96 4.05 24.49
CA LEU A 676 31.41 3.92 24.47
C LEU A 676 31.96 3.33 25.79
N GLU A 677 31.46 3.79 26.93
CA GLU A 677 31.88 3.27 28.25
C GLU A 677 31.51 1.78 28.43
N GLU A 678 30.34 1.36 27.96
CA GLU A 678 29.92 -0.04 28.02
C GLU A 678 30.79 -0.93 27.12
N VAL A 679 31.19 -0.43 25.94
CA VAL A 679 32.17 -1.12 25.08
C VAL A 679 33.53 -1.21 25.79
N GLN A 680 33.96 -0.15 26.46
CA GLN A 680 35.23 -0.14 27.21
C GLN A 680 35.24 -1.18 28.32
N LYS A 681 34.15 -1.32 29.10
CA LYS A 681 34.02 -2.31 30.20
C LYS A 681 34.22 -3.76 29.74
N ILE A 682 33.80 -4.09 28.52
CA ILE A 682 33.94 -5.45 27.96
C ILE A 682 35.22 -5.62 27.12
N SER A 683 36.14 -4.65 27.15
CA SER A 683 37.33 -4.64 26.29
C SER A 683 38.64 -4.40 27.05
N LEU A 684 39.75 -4.69 26.37
CA LEU A 684 41.09 -4.26 26.74
C LEU A 684 41.66 -3.36 25.63
N PRO A 685 42.45 -2.32 25.96
CA PRO A 685 43.21 -1.58 24.97
C PRO A 685 44.14 -2.49 24.16
N CYS A 686 44.17 -2.29 22.84
CA CYS A 686 45.03 -3.01 21.90
C CYS A 686 46.21 -2.14 21.49
N LEU A 687 47.42 -2.52 21.89
CA LEU A 687 48.63 -1.71 21.64
C LEU A 687 49.37 -2.11 20.35
N GLY A 688 49.05 -3.26 19.77
CA GLY A 688 49.73 -3.74 18.57
C GLY A 688 49.42 -5.18 18.18
N MET A 689 50.16 -5.63 17.18
CA MET A 689 50.27 -7.03 16.78
C MET A 689 51.73 -7.47 16.92
N ASP A 690 51.94 -8.54 17.68
CA ASP A 690 53.23 -9.21 17.83
C ASP A 690 53.25 -10.44 16.90
N ILE A 691 54.25 -10.53 16.03
CA ILE A 691 54.35 -11.61 15.04
C ILE A 691 55.56 -12.48 15.38
N TYR A 692 55.35 -13.79 15.43
CA TYR A 692 56.35 -14.80 15.77
C TYR A 692 56.48 -15.86 14.66
N ASN A 693 57.63 -16.52 14.60
CA ASN A 693 57.81 -17.74 13.83
C ASN A 693 57.33 -18.98 14.62
N SER A 694 57.43 -20.17 14.01
CA SER A 694 56.97 -21.43 14.62
C SER A 694 57.73 -21.83 15.89
N GLN A 695 58.92 -21.25 16.12
CA GLN A 695 59.76 -21.42 17.30
C GLN A 695 59.47 -20.39 18.40
N ILE A 696 58.43 -19.56 18.24
CA ILE A 696 58.05 -18.47 19.16
C ILE A 696 59.11 -17.36 19.25
N GLU A 697 59.96 -17.24 18.23
CA GLU A 697 60.87 -16.12 18.09
C GLU A 697 60.15 -14.96 17.40
N LYS A 698 60.31 -13.76 17.93
CA LYS A 698 59.61 -12.58 17.41
C LYS A 698 60.26 -12.10 16.11
N ILE A 699 59.46 -12.00 15.04
CA ILE A 699 59.92 -11.62 13.70
C ILE A 699 59.44 -10.24 13.25
N ALA A 700 58.35 -9.72 13.84
CA ALA A 700 57.89 -8.36 13.57
C ALA A 700 56.99 -7.83 14.71
N ILE A 701 56.94 -6.50 14.86
CA ILE A 701 56.02 -5.79 15.76
C ILE A 701 55.31 -4.73 14.94
N VAL A 702 53.98 -4.70 15.01
CA VAL A 702 53.17 -3.61 14.50
C VAL A 702 52.61 -2.86 15.71
N GLN A 703 53.14 -1.66 16.00
CA GLN A 703 52.64 -0.83 17.11
C GLN A 703 51.47 0.03 16.64
N VAL A 704 50.44 0.20 17.50
CA VAL A 704 49.32 1.13 17.26
C VAL A 704 49.21 2.29 18.27
N LYS A 705 50.25 2.55 19.07
CA LYS A 705 50.21 3.61 20.12
C LYS A 705 50.14 5.05 19.57
N GLN A 706 50.88 5.37 18.50
CA GLN A 706 50.88 6.71 17.87
C GLN A 706 49.54 7.06 17.17
N TYR A 707 48.61 6.09 17.08
CA TYR A 707 47.36 6.26 16.35
C TYR A 707 46.24 6.84 17.22
N ASN A 708 46.31 6.69 18.54
CA ASN A 708 45.35 7.34 19.44
C ASN A 708 45.53 8.87 19.36
N GLU A 709 46.77 9.38 19.37
CA GLU A 709 47.05 10.82 19.23
C GLU A 709 46.47 11.43 17.95
N ARG A 710 46.48 10.68 16.85
CA ARG A 710 45.93 11.14 15.56
C ARG A 710 44.43 10.92 15.41
N SER A 711 43.89 9.84 15.97
CA SER A 711 42.49 9.48 15.77
C SER A 711 41.56 9.90 16.90
N GLY A 712 42.08 10.07 18.11
CA GLY A 712 41.34 10.38 19.33
C GLY A 712 40.70 9.17 20.01
N TYR A 713 40.93 7.95 19.52
CA TYR A 713 40.36 6.71 20.05
C TYR A 713 41.40 5.60 20.12
N ASP A 714 41.44 4.89 21.24
CA ASP A 714 42.20 3.64 21.37
C ASP A 714 41.54 2.50 20.57
N PHE A 715 42.35 1.56 20.11
CA PHE A 715 41.82 0.29 19.64
C PHE A 715 41.35 -0.55 20.84
N LEU A 716 40.11 -1.02 20.80
CA LEU A 716 39.50 -1.82 21.87
C LEU A 716 39.34 -3.27 21.41
N MET A 717 39.93 -4.19 22.16
CA MET A 717 39.90 -5.63 21.94
C MET A 717 38.88 -6.29 22.88
N PHE A 718 37.99 -7.12 22.35
CA PHE A 718 36.96 -7.80 23.15
C PHE A 718 36.60 -9.15 22.53
N ALA A 719 35.89 -9.99 23.28
CA ALA A 719 35.33 -11.22 22.73
C ALA A 719 34.07 -10.90 21.90
N ARG A 720 33.94 -11.52 20.72
CA ARG A 720 32.75 -11.39 19.87
C ARG A 720 31.43 -11.74 20.60
N PRO A 721 31.36 -12.79 21.45
CA PRO A 721 30.15 -13.07 22.23
C PRO A 721 29.74 -11.91 23.14
N ASP A 722 30.71 -11.22 23.75
CA ASP A 722 30.44 -10.12 24.68
C ASP A 722 29.88 -8.89 23.93
N MET A 723 30.47 -8.54 22.78
CA MET A 723 29.94 -7.47 21.92
C MET A 723 28.55 -7.81 21.35
N TYR A 724 28.32 -9.07 20.97
CA TYR A 724 26.99 -9.53 20.56
C TYR A 724 25.97 -9.37 21.70
N GLY A 725 26.35 -9.78 22.92
CA GLY A 725 25.52 -9.62 24.12
C GLY A 725 25.18 -8.17 24.40
N LEU A 726 26.17 -7.27 24.32
CA LEU A 726 25.97 -5.83 24.47
C LEU A 726 25.00 -5.27 23.45
N LEU A 727 25.17 -5.53 22.15
CA LEU A 727 24.24 -5.03 21.13
C LEU A 727 22.84 -5.61 21.30
N LYS A 728 22.74 -6.91 21.62
CA LYS A 728 21.45 -7.57 21.83
C LYS A 728 20.70 -6.98 23.02
N SER A 729 21.39 -6.61 24.10
CA SER A 729 20.75 -6.02 25.30
C SER A 729 20.19 -4.63 25.06
N GLN A 730 20.60 -3.93 24.00
CA GLN A 730 20.08 -2.62 23.61
C GLN A 730 18.81 -2.70 22.75
N VAL A 731 18.39 -3.90 22.33
CA VAL A 731 17.21 -4.12 21.49
C VAL A 731 16.12 -4.80 22.32
N PRO A 732 14.86 -4.32 22.29
CA PRO A 732 13.76 -4.97 23.00
C PRO A 732 13.58 -6.42 22.55
N ALA A 733 13.47 -7.35 23.50
CA ALA A 733 13.50 -8.79 23.23
C ALA A 733 12.32 -9.24 22.34
N GLU A 734 11.16 -8.62 22.50
CA GLU A 734 9.94 -8.89 21.73
C GLU A 734 10.04 -8.50 20.25
N LYS A 735 10.99 -7.63 19.89
CA LYS A 735 11.24 -7.22 18.50
C LYS A 735 12.22 -8.15 17.78
N VAL A 736 12.83 -9.11 18.49
CA VAL A 736 13.78 -10.09 17.93
C VAL A 736 13.14 -11.47 17.90
N LEU A 737 12.60 -11.84 16.74
CA LEU A 737 11.89 -13.09 16.52
C LEU A 737 12.87 -14.21 16.15
N MET A 738 13.15 -15.10 17.10
CA MET A 738 14.04 -16.26 16.95
C MET A 738 13.35 -17.42 16.22
N GLY A 739 14.13 -18.32 15.62
CA GLY A 739 13.62 -19.47 14.85
C GLY A 739 12.88 -19.13 13.55
N LYS A 740 12.91 -17.86 13.11
CA LYS A 740 12.21 -17.35 11.92
C LYS A 740 13.09 -17.39 10.69
N ARG A 741 13.26 -18.59 10.10
CA ARG A 741 13.99 -18.75 8.84
C ARG A 741 13.15 -18.26 7.66
N VAL A 742 13.60 -17.23 6.94
CA VAL A 742 12.95 -16.73 5.72
C VAL A 742 13.13 -17.71 4.56
N LEU A 743 12.03 -18.05 3.88
CA LEU A 743 11.99 -18.94 2.72
C LEU A 743 11.83 -18.19 1.40
N SER A 744 11.01 -17.14 1.39
CA SER A 744 10.73 -16.36 0.19
C SER A 744 10.44 -14.90 0.51
N VAL A 745 10.78 -14.04 -0.45
CA VAL A 745 10.57 -12.60 -0.43
C VAL A 745 9.72 -12.22 -1.64
N GLU A 746 8.63 -11.50 -1.42
CA GLU A 746 7.77 -10.93 -2.45
C GLU A 746 7.68 -9.42 -2.21
N GLN A 747 7.82 -8.59 -3.25
CA GLN A 747 7.76 -7.13 -3.11
C GLN A 747 6.98 -6.48 -4.25
N ASN A 748 6.33 -5.34 -3.97
CA ASN A 748 5.57 -4.52 -4.91
C ASN A 748 5.75 -3.01 -4.65
N ASP A 749 4.98 -2.18 -5.36
CA ASP A 749 5.06 -0.71 -5.24
C ASP A 749 4.62 -0.16 -3.87
N PHE A 750 4.00 -0.96 -3.01
CA PHE A 750 3.44 -0.55 -1.71
C PHE A 750 4.15 -1.16 -0.50
N GLY A 751 4.75 -2.34 -0.64
CA GLY A 751 5.45 -3.00 0.46
C GLY A 751 6.20 -4.25 0.04
N VAL A 752 6.80 -4.90 1.02
CA VAL A 752 7.53 -6.16 0.92
C VAL A 752 6.97 -7.15 1.94
N MET A 753 6.86 -8.40 1.53
CA MET A 753 6.35 -9.51 2.34
C MET A 753 7.39 -10.62 2.38
N ILE A 754 7.61 -11.18 3.58
CA ILE A 754 8.44 -12.36 3.78
C ILE A 754 7.59 -13.54 4.26
N ARG A 755 7.88 -14.73 3.75
CA ARG A 755 7.35 -16.00 4.28
C ARG A 755 8.44 -16.72 5.03
N VAL A 756 8.12 -17.18 6.24
CA VAL A 756 9.07 -17.91 7.09
C VAL A 756 8.72 -19.40 7.17
N ALA A 757 9.67 -20.20 7.63
CA ALA A 757 9.62 -21.66 7.56
C ALA A 757 8.50 -22.32 8.38
N ASP A 758 8.01 -21.64 9.42
CA ASP A 758 6.86 -22.08 10.21
C ASP A 758 5.50 -21.74 9.56
N GLY A 759 5.51 -21.19 8.35
CA GLY A 759 4.32 -20.83 7.58
C GLY A 759 3.80 -19.43 7.83
N SER A 760 4.33 -18.68 8.81
CA SER A 760 3.86 -17.33 9.06
C SER A 760 4.37 -16.33 8.01
N THR A 761 3.66 -15.21 7.87
CA THR A 761 3.93 -14.17 6.87
C THR A 761 3.97 -12.80 7.52
N TYR A 762 4.95 -11.99 7.13
CA TYR A 762 5.15 -10.64 7.67
C TYR A 762 5.24 -9.61 6.55
N HIS A 763 4.69 -8.42 6.79
CA HIS A 763 4.63 -7.32 5.83
C HIS A 763 5.36 -6.10 6.37
N GLY A 764 6.08 -5.40 5.50
CA GLY A 764 6.76 -4.14 5.83
C GLY A 764 6.97 -3.25 4.61
N ASP A 765 7.53 -2.07 4.86
CA ASP A 765 7.84 -1.08 3.82
C ASP A 765 9.22 -1.31 3.21
N ILE A 766 10.17 -1.75 4.04
CA ILE A 766 11.57 -2.01 3.71
C ILE A 766 11.97 -3.39 4.24
N LEU A 767 12.74 -4.14 3.45
CA LEU A 767 13.37 -5.40 3.87
C LEU A 767 14.90 -5.25 3.83
N VAL A 768 15.55 -5.57 4.94
CA VAL A 768 17.01 -5.56 5.08
C VAL A 768 17.51 -6.99 5.23
N GLY A 769 18.31 -7.46 4.28
CA GLY A 769 19.03 -8.73 4.39
C GLY A 769 20.36 -8.54 5.11
N ALA A 770 20.40 -8.94 6.38
CA ALA A 770 21.58 -8.97 7.26
C ALA A 770 21.94 -10.42 7.66
N ASP A 771 21.51 -11.40 6.86
CA ASP A 771 21.52 -12.84 7.12
C ASP A 771 22.78 -13.56 6.59
N GLY A 772 23.86 -12.81 6.41
CA GLY A 772 25.22 -13.33 6.24
C GLY A 772 25.61 -13.81 4.84
N ALA A 773 26.72 -14.54 4.77
CA ALA A 773 27.34 -14.96 3.51
C ALA A 773 26.45 -15.87 2.65
N TYR A 774 25.48 -16.57 3.25
CA TYR A 774 24.50 -17.42 2.56
C TYR A 774 23.10 -16.83 2.60
N SER A 775 23.00 -15.50 2.56
CA SER A 775 21.76 -14.72 2.67
C SER A 775 20.63 -15.30 1.80
N GLY A 776 19.56 -15.74 2.44
CA GLY A 776 18.31 -16.14 1.81
C GLY A 776 17.59 -14.95 1.18
N VAL A 777 17.71 -13.76 1.78
CA VAL A 777 17.19 -12.50 1.21
C VAL A 777 17.89 -12.18 -0.10
N ARG A 778 19.23 -12.28 -0.15
CA ARG A 778 20.01 -12.09 -1.39
C ARG A 778 19.61 -13.10 -2.46
N GLN A 779 19.45 -14.39 -2.10
CA GLN A 779 18.98 -15.40 -3.05
C GLN A 779 17.57 -15.09 -3.58
N GLY A 780 16.67 -14.58 -2.73
CA GLY A 780 15.35 -14.08 -3.15
C GLY A 780 15.47 -12.93 -4.14
N LEU A 781 16.33 -11.95 -3.83
CA LEU A 781 16.63 -10.81 -4.69
C LEU A 781 17.25 -11.24 -6.03
N TYR A 782 18.16 -12.21 -6.01
CA TYR A 782 18.80 -12.77 -7.20
C TYR A 782 17.79 -13.47 -8.10
N LYS A 783 16.89 -14.30 -7.54
CA LYS A 783 15.80 -14.91 -8.32
C LYS A 783 14.93 -13.87 -9.03
N LEU A 784 14.70 -12.71 -8.41
CA LEU A 784 13.94 -11.62 -9.03
C LEU A 784 14.73 -10.94 -10.16
N LEU A 785 16.05 -10.75 -10.01
CA LEU A 785 16.91 -10.12 -11.02
C LEU A 785 17.29 -11.06 -12.16
N GLU A 786 17.50 -12.35 -11.89
CA GLU A 786 17.74 -13.39 -12.89
C GLU A 786 16.54 -13.53 -13.81
N LYS A 787 15.32 -13.51 -13.25
CA LYS A 787 14.11 -13.43 -14.07
C LYS A 787 14.13 -12.22 -15.01
N LYS A 788 14.76 -11.10 -14.66
CA LYS A 788 14.80 -9.90 -15.51
C LYS A 788 16.04 -9.80 -16.40
N ASP A 789 16.94 -10.78 -16.36
CA ASP A 789 18.29 -10.75 -16.96
C ASP A 789 19.14 -9.54 -16.48
N GLN A 790 18.96 -9.15 -15.22
CA GLN A 790 19.61 -7.98 -14.61
C GLN A 790 20.66 -8.33 -13.54
N LEU A 791 20.86 -9.62 -13.23
CA LEU A 791 21.87 -10.04 -12.26
C LEU A 791 23.28 -10.03 -12.89
N PRO A 792 24.26 -9.31 -12.30
CA PRO A 792 25.64 -9.31 -12.78
C PRO A 792 26.24 -10.73 -12.81
N VAL A 793 27.08 -11.01 -13.81
CA VAL A 793 27.75 -12.32 -13.96
C VAL A 793 28.68 -12.60 -12.78
N THR A 794 29.34 -11.56 -12.27
CA THR A 794 30.20 -11.59 -11.09
C THR A 794 29.44 -12.09 -9.85
N ASP A 795 28.16 -11.73 -9.71
CA ASP A 795 27.30 -12.16 -8.60
C ASP A 795 26.92 -13.65 -8.68
N LYS A 796 26.94 -14.26 -9.88
CA LYS A 796 26.70 -15.70 -10.07
C LYS A 796 27.91 -16.58 -9.75
N ALA A 797 29.12 -16.01 -9.72
CA ALA A 797 30.33 -16.78 -9.37
C ALA A 797 30.22 -17.39 -7.96
N SER A 798 30.79 -18.57 -7.75
CA SER A 798 30.87 -19.14 -6.41
C SER A 798 31.78 -18.30 -5.49
N LEU A 799 31.61 -18.45 -4.18
CA LEU A 799 32.49 -17.86 -3.18
C LEU A 799 33.91 -18.42 -3.35
N THR A 800 34.92 -17.56 -3.26
CA THR A 800 36.32 -18.01 -3.32
C THR A 800 36.73 -18.52 -1.94
N MET A 801 37.37 -19.68 -1.89
CA MET A 801 37.87 -20.29 -0.65
C MET A 801 39.37 -20.56 -0.77
N GLY A 802 40.19 -19.78 -0.05
CA GLY A 802 41.65 -19.98 0.01
C GLY A 802 42.13 -20.50 1.37
N TYR A 803 41.33 -20.32 2.41
CA TYR A 803 41.72 -20.60 3.79
C TYR A 803 40.56 -21.21 4.59
N MET A 804 40.92 -21.88 5.67
CA MET A 804 40.00 -22.40 6.66
C MET A 804 40.49 -21.98 8.04
N SER A 805 39.58 -21.72 8.97
CA SER A 805 39.95 -21.32 10.32
C SER A 805 39.16 -22.07 11.38
N MET A 806 39.79 -22.31 12.52
CA MET A 806 39.16 -22.79 13.74
C MET A 806 39.45 -21.81 14.86
N VAL A 807 38.43 -21.44 15.61
CA VAL A 807 38.51 -20.46 16.69
C VAL A 807 37.88 -21.00 17.96
N GLY A 808 38.36 -20.53 19.10
CA GLY A 808 37.81 -20.88 20.40
C GLY A 808 38.10 -19.83 21.47
N MET A 809 37.28 -19.86 22.50
CA MET A 809 37.40 -18.99 23.67
C MET A 809 37.38 -19.83 24.94
N SER A 810 38.49 -19.80 25.67
CA SER A 810 38.63 -20.53 26.93
C SER A 810 37.66 -20.02 28.01
N THR A 811 37.38 -20.89 28.97
CA THR A 811 36.88 -20.47 30.30
C THR A 811 37.89 -19.56 30.99
N PRO A 812 37.51 -18.81 32.05
CA PRO A 812 38.47 -18.02 32.82
C PRO A 812 39.68 -18.86 33.24
N GLN A 813 40.88 -18.38 32.91
CA GLN A 813 42.16 -19.04 33.14
C GLN A 813 42.89 -18.43 34.33
N ASP A 814 43.85 -19.18 34.88
CA ASP A 814 44.70 -18.74 35.99
C ASP A 814 45.77 -17.73 35.50
N PRO A 815 45.78 -16.48 36.02
CA PRO A 815 46.81 -15.48 35.69
C PRO A 815 48.23 -15.87 36.11
N GLU A 816 48.42 -16.79 37.06
CA GLU A 816 49.74 -17.30 37.40
C GLU A 816 50.27 -18.25 36.32
N LYS A 817 49.40 -19.11 35.76
CA LYS A 817 49.74 -19.98 34.63
C LYS A 817 49.98 -19.20 33.34
N TYR A 818 49.19 -18.14 33.10
CA TYR A 818 49.31 -17.28 31.93
C TYR A 818 49.53 -15.81 32.35
N PRO A 819 50.78 -15.39 32.60
CA PRO A 819 51.09 -14.03 33.09
C PRO A 819 50.61 -12.89 32.19
N ALA A 820 50.34 -13.16 30.92
CA ALA A 820 49.76 -12.18 30.01
C ALA A 820 48.37 -11.69 30.43
N LEU A 821 47.62 -12.48 31.21
CA LEU A 821 46.31 -12.10 31.75
C LEU A 821 46.39 -10.97 32.79
N LYS A 822 47.57 -10.76 33.41
CA LYS A 822 47.80 -9.68 34.38
C LYS A 822 48.00 -8.32 33.71
N LYS A 823 48.19 -8.28 32.39
CA LYS A 823 48.48 -7.03 31.67
C LYS A 823 47.19 -6.21 31.49
N PRO A 824 47.25 -4.88 31.65
CA PRO A 824 46.10 -4.00 31.46
C PRO A 824 45.74 -3.78 29.98
N SER A 825 46.48 -4.38 29.06
CA SER A 825 46.29 -4.29 27.61
C SER A 825 46.58 -5.63 26.94
N SER A 826 46.03 -5.84 25.74
CA SER A 826 46.23 -7.06 24.96
C SER A 826 46.80 -6.73 23.58
N ASN A 827 47.75 -7.53 23.11
CA ASN A 827 48.18 -7.48 21.70
C ASN A 827 47.57 -8.64 20.92
N PHE A 828 47.48 -8.47 19.60
CA PHE A 828 47.22 -9.60 18.71
C PHE A 828 48.52 -10.39 18.57
N SER A 829 48.64 -11.54 19.22
CA SER A 829 49.84 -12.36 19.09
C SER A 829 49.61 -13.42 18.02
N ARG A 830 50.44 -13.40 16.98
CA ARG A 830 50.29 -14.28 15.82
C ARG A 830 51.57 -15.06 15.57
N VAL A 831 51.43 -16.37 15.43
CA VAL A 831 52.49 -17.26 14.99
C VAL A 831 52.23 -17.62 13.54
N ILE A 832 53.25 -17.44 12.71
CA ILE A 832 53.23 -17.81 11.30
C ILE A 832 53.94 -19.17 11.13
N GLY A 833 53.27 -20.11 10.46
CA GLY A 833 53.86 -21.40 10.12
C GLY A 833 55.11 -21.24 9.26
N ASP A 834 56.15 -22.01 9.56
CA ASP A 834 57.32 -22.17 8.71
C ASP A 834 57.32 -23.56 8.07
N GLY A 835 57.25 -23.63 6.74
CA GLY A 835 57.13 -24.91 6.03
C GLY A 835 55.78 -25.64 6.19
N THR A 836 54.92 -25.22 7.12
CA THR A 836 53.61 -25.84 7.40
C THR A 836 52.45 -24.95 6.92
N PRO A 837 51.27 -25.51 6.59
CA PRO A 837 50.13 -24.73 6.14
C PRO A 837 49.38 -24.00 7.27
N HIS A 838 49.87 -24.08 8.51
CA HIS A 838 49.17 -23.65 9.72
C HIS A 838 49.75 -22.35 10.30
N SER A 839 48.91 -21.35 10.51
CA SER A 839 49.24 -20.13 11.26
C SER A 839 48.20 -19.92 12.36
N TYR A 840 48.61 -19.53 13.57
CA TYR A 840 47.70 -19.39 14.70
C TYR A 840 47.87 -18.07 15.42
N ASN A 841 46.90 -17.74 16.27
CA ASN A 841 46.91 -16.55 17.09
C ASN A 841 46.27 -16.78 18.45
N THR A 842 46.72 -16.02 19.43
CA THR A 842 46.20 -16.00 20.79
C THR A 842 46.04 -14.55 21.24
N VAL A 843 44.97 -14.29 21.99
CA VAL A 843 44.58 -12.95 22.44
C VAL A 843 43.93 -13.07 23.82
N THR A 844 44.32 -12.20 24.75
CA THR A 844 43.64 -12.08 26.05
C THR A 844 42.46 -11.13 25.95
N VAL A 845 41.34 -11.46 26.59
CA VAL A 845 40.15 -10.62 26.69
C VAL A 845 39.69 -10.53 28.16
N PRO A 846 38.85 -9.55 28.54
CA PRO A 846 38.42 -9.40 29.93
C PRO A 846 37.82 -10.66 30.56
N GLY A 847 37.92 -10.75 31.89
CA GLY A 847 37.46 -11.89 32.67
C GLY A 847 38.42 -13.08 32.66
N ASN A 848 39.73 -12.80 32.51
CA ASN A 848 40.81 -13.79 32.46
C ASN A 848 40.64 -14.86 31.36
N LYS A 849 39.97 -14.52 30.25
CA LYS A 849 39.74 -15.47 29.14
C LYS A 849 40.77 -15.27 28.05
N ILE A 850 41.06 -16.35 27.33
CA ILE A 850 41.95 -16.36 26.16
C ILE A 850 41.16 -16.82 24.95
N CYS A 851 41.14 -15.98 23.91
CA CYS A 851 40.69 -16.33 22.57
C CYS A 851 41.86 -16.86 21.76
N TRP A 852 41.64 -17.94 21.03
CA TRP A 852 42.64 -18.53 20.14
C TRP A 852 42.03 -18.79 18.75
N GLY A 853 42.90 -18.82 17.75
CA GLY A 853 42.52 -19.09 16.37
C GLY A 853 43.63 -19.81 15.64
N MET A 854 43.26 -20.78 14.82
CA MET A 854 44.12 -21.49 13.87
C MET A 854 43.60 -21.21 12.47
N THR A 855 44.48 -20.92 11.53
CA THR A 855 44.16 -20.70 10.12
C THR A 855 45.06 -21.60 9.28
N MET A 856 44.45 -22.35 8.37
CA MET A 856 45.10 -23.26 7.45
C MET A 856 44.91 -22.78 6.01
N GLN A 857 46.00 -22.71 5.23
CA GLN A 857 45.93 -22.46 3.79
C GLN A 857 45.53 -23.75 3.05
N LEU A 858 44.57 -23.65 2.12
CA LEU A 858 44.07 -24.80 1.37
C LEU A 858 44.82 -24.96 0.03
N ASN A 859 45.31 -26.16 -0.28
CA ASN A 859 45.92 -26.47 -1.58
C ASN A 859 44.86 -26.71 -2.68
N THR A 860 45.01 -26.03 -3.82
CA THR A 860 43.91 -25.63 -4.71
C THR A 860 43.33 -26.68 -5.69
N SER A 861 43.66 -27.98 -5.64
CA SER A 861 43.24 -28.89 -6.73
C SER A 861 42.40 -30.13 -6.39
N LYS A 862 42.33 -30.60 -5.13
CA LYS A 862 41.51 -31.79 -4.79
C LYS A 862 40.62 -31.64 -3.54
N LEU A 863 41.10 -30.98 -2.49
CA LEU A 863 40.39 -30.91 -1.21
C LEU A 863 39.20 -29.94 -1.25
N SER A 864 39.31 -28.83 -1.99
CA SER A 864 38.26 -27.80 -2.08
C SER A 864 36.95 -28.35 -2.66
N LYS A 865 36.99 -29.13 -3.74
CA LYS A 865 35.77 -29.68 -4.37
C LYS A 865 35.04 -30.75 -3.53
N GLN A 866 35.77 -31.56 -2.77
CA GLN A 866 35.17 -32.57 -1.88
C GLN A 866 34.61 -31.96 -0.58
N LEU A 867 35.23 -30.91 -0.05
CA LEU A 867 34.78 -30.21 1.15
C LEU A 867 33.61 -29.25 0.89
N MET A 868 33.46 -28.73 -0.35
CA MET A 868 32.39 -27.81 -0.76
C MET A 868 30.95 -28.36 -0.59
N PHE A 869 30.76 -29.69 -0.54
CA PHE A 869 29.44 -30.30 -0.35
C PHE A 869 28.99 -30.39 1.11
N LYS A 870 29.87 -30.08 2.08
CA LYS A 870 29.55 -30.08 3.51
C LYS A 870 29.59 -28.65 4.04
N ASN A 871 28.50 -27.91 3.88
CA ASN A 871 28.41 -26.53 4.36
C ASN A 871 27.73 -26.40 5.72
N SER A 872 28.33 -25.49 6.50
CA SER A 872 27.88 -24.77 7.71
C SER A 872 27.62 -25.58 8.99
N GLU A 873 28.45 -25.29 10.00
CA GLU A 873 28.40 -25.77 11.40
C GLU A 873 28.82 -27.23 11.57
N TRP A 874 30.12 -27.44 11.37
CA TRP A 874 30.85 -28.62 11.82
C TRP A 874 30.72 -28.75 13.35
N GLY A 875 30.06 -29.81 13.82
CA GLY A 875 29.97 -30.13 15.24
C GLY A 875 31.35 -30.46 15.85
N PRO A 876 31.48 -30.45 17.19
CA PRO A 876 32.77 -30.63 17.88
C PRO A 876 33.55 -31.87 17.44
N GLU A 877 32.84 -32.95 17.10
CA GLU A 877 33.40 -34.26 16.71
C GLU A 877 34.17 -34.23 15.38
N SER A 878 33.89 -33.27 14.50
CA SER A 878 34.55 -33.16 13.18
C SER A 878 35.87 -32.36 13.19
N ASN A 879 36.29 -31.92 14.38
CA ASN A 879 37.51 -31.13 14.58
C ASN A 879 38.68 -31.96 15.10
N GLU A 880 38.46 -33.22 15.51
CA GLU A 880 39.46 -34.03 16.23
C GLU A 880 40.77 -34.21 15.46
N ASP A 881 40.72 -34.48 14.15
CA ASP A 881 41.92 -34.71 13.36
C ASP A 881 42.81 -33.46 13.28
N MET A 882 42.20 -32.28 13.11
CA MET A 882 42.93 -31.02 13.10
C MET A 882 43.38 -30.61 14.50
N ILE A 883 42.60 -30.90 15.53
CA ILE A 883 42.99 -30.69 16.93
C ILE A 883 44.22 -31.53 17.26
N LYS A 884 44.26 -32.81 16.85
CA LYS A 884 45.42 -33.70 17.04
C LYS A 884 46.68 -33.14 16.38
N GLU A 885 46.56 -32.60 15.17
CA GLU A 885 47.71 -32.06 14.42
C GLU A 885 48.32 -30.81 15.07
N ILE A 886 47.50 -29.97 15.70
CA ILE A 886 47.94 -28.66 16.23
C ILE A 886 48.14 -28.65 17.75
N ARG A 887 47.83 -29.75 18.44
CA ARG A 887 47.77 -29.81 19.90
C ARG A 887 49.10 -29.41 20.55
N ASP A 888 50.20 -29.88 20.00
CA ASP A 888 51.54 -29.69 20.55
C ASP A 888 52.17 -28.35 20.12
N PHE A 889 51.45 -27.50 19.37
CA PHE A 889 51.99 -26.22 18.94
C PHE A 889 52.16 -25.30 20.15
N PRO A 890 53.31 -24.63 20.29
CA PRO A 890 53.58 -23.80 21.45
C PRO A 890 52.66 -22.58 21.49
N SER A 891 52.17 -22.21 22.67
CA SER A 891 51.43 -20.97 22.87
C SER A 891 52.39 -19.85 23.26
N HIS A 892 52.21 -18.68 22.64
CA HIS A 892 52.95 -17.47 22.97
C HIS A 892 52.81 -17.05 24.45
N PHE A 893 51.70 -17.40 25.10
CA PHE A 893 51.43 -17.10 26.51
C PHE A 893 52.02 -18.13 27.49
N GLY A 894 52.72 -19.15 26.99
CA GLY A 894 53.16 -20.33 27.75
C GLY A 894 52.24 -21.54 27.53
N GLY A 895 52.78 -22.75 27.67
CA GLY A 895 52.07 -24.00 27.37
C GLY A 895 51.87 -24.25 25.87
N THR A 896 50.82 -24.99 25.51
CA THR A 896 50.48 -25.40 24.14
C THR A 896 49.11 -24.89 23.70
N ILE A 897 48.84 -24.94 22.40
CA ILE A 897 47.49 -24.71 21.86
C ILE A 897 46.51 -25.78 22.35
N GLY A 898 46.98 -27.01 22.58
CA GLY A 898 46.22 -28.09 23.20
C GLY A 898 45.66 -27.72 24.57
N ASP A 899 46.46 -27.07 25.42
CA ASP A 899 46.00 -26.60 26.73
C ASP A 899 44.83 -25.62 26.62
N LEU A 900 44.87 -24.72 25.62
CA LEU A 900 43.81 -23.74 25.38
C LEU A 900 42.55 -24.40 24.80
N ILE A 901 42.73 -25.42 23.94
CA ILE A 901 41.63 -26.23 23.40
C ILE A 901 40.91 -26.96 24.53
N ASP A 902 41.66 -27.60 25.42
CA ASP A 902 41.09 -28.34 26.56
C ASP A 902 40.35 -27.41 27.54
N ALA A 903 40.85 -26.19 27.70
CA ALA A 903 40.23 -25.14 28.51
C ALA A 903 39.01 -24.47 27.84
N THR A 904 38.71 -24.81 26.59
CA THR A 904 37.62 -24.23 25.80
C THR A 904 36.40 -25.16 25.79
N PRO A 905 35.21 -24.67 26.21
CA PRO A 905 33.98 -25.45 26.07
C PRO A 905 33.77 -25.89 24.63
N ARG A 906 33.37 -27.15 24.40
CA ARG A 906 33.29 -27.75 23.05
C ARG A 906 32.39 -26.93 22.12
N GLU A 907 31.33 -26.36 22.65
CA GLU A 907 30.38 -25.49 21.95
C GLU A 907 30.93 -24.11 21.56
N MET A 908 32.05 -23.69 22.15
CA MET A 908 32.75 -22.44 21.82
C MET A 908 33.88 -22.65 20.81
N ILE A 909 34.15 -23.89 20.40
CA ILE A 909 35.08 -24.22 19.32
C ILE A 909 34.28 -24.26 18.01
N SER A 910 34.75 -23.51 17.01
CA SER A 910 34.06 -23.44 15.72
C SER A 910 35.04 -23.46 14.58
N ARG A 911 34.74 -24.28 13.57
CA ARG A 911 35.50 -24.40 12.32
C ARG A 911 34.72 -23.79 11.17
N VAL A 912 35.36 -22.88 10.44
CA VAL A 912 34.74 -22.09 9.36
C VAL A 912 35.65 -22.01 8.15
N PHE A 913 35.06 -22.11 6.96
CA PHE A 913 35.76 -21.73 5.73
C PHE A 913 35.82 -20.20 5.65
N LEU A 914 36.99 -19.68 5.26
CA LEU A 914 37.17 -18.26 5.04
C LEU A 914 36.85 -17.95 3.59
N GLU A 915 35.55 -17.86 3.34
CA GLU A 915 35.01 -17.41 2.06
C GLU A 915 35.23 -15.91 1.90
N GLU A 916 35.39 -15.49 0.66
CA GLU A 916 35.39 -14.07 0.30
C GLU A 916 34.65 -13.80 -1.00
N LYS A 917 33.91 -12.68 -1.03
CA LYS A 917 33.27 -12.13 -2.22
C LYS A 917 32.70 -10.75 -1.94
N LEU A 918 32.93 -9.84 -2.89
CA LEU A 918 32.18 -8.60 -3.00
C LEU A 918 31.07 -8.81 -4.03
N PHE A 919 29.82 -8.64 -3.61
CA PHE A 919 28.67 -8.68 -4.49
C PHE A 919 28.45 -7.30 -5.10
N GLU A 920 28.09 -7.22 -6.37
CA GLU A 920 27.77 -5.97 -7.05
C GLU A 920 26.36 -5.46 -6.70
N THR A 921 25.44 -6.40 -6.50
CA THR A 921 24.03 -6.13 -6.23
C THR A 921 23.76 -6.05 -4.73
N TRP A 922 23.56 -4.84 -4.21
CA TRP A 922 23.28 -4.62 -2.77
C TRP A 922 21.81 -4.31 -2.48
N TYR A 923 21.01 -3.94 -3.49
CA TYR A 923 19.61 -3.61 -3.30
C TYR A 923 18.81 -3.79 -4.60
N ASN A 924 17.49 -3.90 -4.45
CA ASN A 924 16.52 -3.85 -5.54
C ASN A 924 15.12 -3.54 -4.98
N GLY A 925 14.49 -2.47 -5.46
CA GLY A 925 13.16 -2.07 -5.02
C GLY A 925 13.16 -1.69 -3.55
N ARG A 926 12.41 -2.44 -2.73
CA ARG A 926 12.26 -2.26 -1.29
C ARG A 926 13.21 -3.12 -0.46
N THR A 927 14.06 -3.91 -1.11
CA THR A 927 15.01 -4.81 -0.45
C THR A 927 16.44 -4.29 -0.57
N VAL A 928 17.16 -4.22 0.55
CA VAL A 928 18.58 -3.85 0.64
C VAL A 928 19.34 -4.88 1.46
N LEU A 929 20.63 -5.05 1.19
CA LEU A 929 21.52 -6.00 1.84
C LEU A 929 22.61 -5.23 2.61
N ILE A 930 23.05 -5.78 3.74
CA ILE A 930 24.15 -5.23 4.56
C ILE A 930 25.08 -6.34 5.09
N GLY A 931 26.29 -5.98 5.47
CA GLY A 931 27.28 -6.87 6.06
C GLY A 931 27.76 -7.95 5.10
N ASP A 932 27.97 -9.16 5.62
CA ASP A 932 28.40 -10.34 4.85
C ASP A 932 27.44 -10.71 3.69
N ALA A 933 26.20 -10.18 3.68
CA ALA A 933 25.29 -10.32 2.55
C ALA A 933 25.77 -9.51 1.32
N CYS A 934 26.59 -8.48 1.51
CA CYS A 934 27.13 -7.60 0.47
C CYS A 934 28.63 -7.78 0.21
N HIS A 935 29.41 -7.99 1.27
CA HIS A 935 30.86 -8.01 1.21
C HIS A 935 31.43 -8.99 2.22
N LYS A 936 31.54 -10.25 1.82
CA LYS A 936 32.20 -11.26 2.63
C LYS A 936 33.72 -11.08 2.52
N MET A 937 34.39 -10.74 3.62
CA MET A 937 35.83 -10.46 3.65
C MET A 937 36.59 -11.48 4.51
N LEU A 938 37.88 -11.66 4.21
CA LEU A 938 38.78 -12.43 5.07
C LEU A 938 39.00 -11.72 6.42
N PRO A 939 39.07 -12.46 7.54
CA PRO A 939 39.24 -11.88 8.88
C PRO A 939 40.63 -11.26 9.11
N SER A 940 41.59 -11.51 8.22
CA SER A 940 42.96 -10.96 8.24
C SER A 940 43.02 -9.44 8.36
N GLY A 941 42.04 -8.72 7.78
CA GLY A 941 41.97 -7.27 7.88
C GLY A 941 41.22 -6.74 9.11
N GLY A 942 40.53 -7.61 9.87
CA GLY A 942 39.68 -7.22 11.00
C GLY A 942 38.46 -6.36 10.62
N GLN A 943 38.15 -6.19 9.33
CA GLN A 943 37.16 -5.21 8.87
C GLN A 943 35.75 -5.77 8.65
N GLY A 944 35.52 -7.08 8.63
CA GLY A 944 34.21 -7.64 8.26
C GLY A 944 33.05 -7.14 9.15
N ALA A 945 33.19 -7.29 10.46
CA ALA A 945 32.17 -6.81 11.40
C ALA A 945 32.05 -5.28 11.41
N VAL A 946 33.18 -4.57 11.33
CA VAL A 946 33.21 -3.10 11.24
C VAL A 946 32.41 -2.65 10.02
N ASN A 947 32.60 -3.25 8.85
CA ASN A 947 31.83 -2.90 7.65
C ASN A 947 30.34 -3.13 7.84
N ALA A 948 29.93 -4.21 8.50
CA ALA A 948 28.52 -4.47 8.78
C ALA A 948 27.90 -3.39 9.68
N LEU A 949 28.66 -2.88 10.67
CA LEU A 949 28.24 -1.76 11.52
C LEU A 949 28.20 -0.44 10.72
N GLN A 950 29.22 -0.17 9.90
CA GLN A 950 29.26 1.01 9.03
C GLN A 950 28.12 1.01 8.01
N ASP A 951 27.73 -0.17 7.51
CA ASP A 951 26.56 -0.30 6.64
C ASP A 951 25.28 0.09 7.37
N ALA A 952 25.09 -0.40 8.60
CA ALA A 952 23.93 -0.06 9.42
C ALA A 952 23.85 1.46 9.67
N VAL A 953 24.99 2.10 9.95
CA VAL A 953 25.09 3.56 10.15
C VAL A 953 24.66 4.32 8.90
N ILE A 954 25.28 4.06 7.74
CA ILE A 954 24.94 4.79 6.52
C ILE A 954 23.51 4.49 6.06
N LEU A 955 23.06 3.24 6.16
CA LEU A 955 21.68 2.89 5.82
C LEU A 955 20.68 3.61 6.74
N SER A 956 20.97 3.73 8.05
CA SER A 956 20.12 4.48 8.98
C SER A 956 20.03 5.96 8.63
N ASN A 957 21.15 6.59 8.23
CA ASN A 957 21.16 7.98 7.75
C ASN A 957 20.27 8.13 6.51
N CYS A 958 20.39 7.21 5.55
CA CYS A 958 19.55 7.22 4.35
C CYS A 958 18.05 6.99 4.66
N ILE A 959 17.72 6.20 5.69
CA ILE A 959 16.34 5.98 6.14
C ILE A 959 15.81 7.20 6.90
N TYR A 960 16.65 7.88 7.69
CA TYR A 960 16.28 9.11 8.41
C TYR A 960 15.79 10.21 7.45
N ASP A 961 16.52 10.38 6.36
CA ASP A 961 16.31 11.40 5.32
C ASP A 961 15.30 10.97 4.24
N LEU A 962 14.59 9.86 4.46
CA LEU A 962 13.66 9.33 3.49
C LEU A 962 12.46 10.30 3.32
N ALA A 963 12.37 10.92 2.14
CA ALA A 963 11.30 11.86 1.82
C ALA A 963 9.92 11.20 1.71
N SER A 964 9.85 9.89 1.42
CA SER A 964 8.60 9.18 1.14
C SER A 964 8.74 7.65 1.14
N LYS A 965 7.63 6.93 1.40
CA LYS A 965 7.53 5.45 1.31
C LYS A 965 7.47 4.91 -0.12
N SER A 966 7.54 5.77 -1.13
CA SER A 966 7.51 5.33 -2.53
C SER A 966 8.72 4.43 -2.82
N VAL A 967 8.55 3.42 -3.69
CA VAL A 967 9.67 2.57 -4.11
C VAL A 967 10.79 3.39 -4.74
N LYS A 968 10.46 4.50 -5.41
CA LYS A 968 11.45 5.39 -6.01
C LYS A 968 12.34 6.03 -4.94
N ASP A 969 11.75 6.57 -3.88
CA ASP A 969 12.51 7.26 -2.83
C ASP A 969 13.31 6.27 -1.99
N ILE A 970 12.72 5.11 -1.66
CA ILE A 970 13.42 4.01 -0.98
C ILE A 970 14.59 3.50 -1.82
N SER A 971 14.37 3.28 -3.12
CA SER A 971 15.44 2.83 -4.01
C SER A 971 16.53 3.89 -4.21
N ASN A 972 16.18 5.19 -4.18
CA ASN A 972 17.17 6.27 -4.21
C ASN A 972 18.00 6.33 -2.92
N ALA A 973 17.37 6.10 -1.77
CA ALA A 973 18.06 5.99 -0.49
C ALA A 973 19.06 4.81 -0.52
N PHE A 974 18.65 3.65 -1.03
CA PHE A 974 19.55 2.49 -1.17
C PHE A 974 20.67 2.70 -2.20
N LYS A 975 20.37 3.45 -3.27
CA LYS A 975 21.39 3.88 -4.22
C LYS A 975 22.47 4.73 -3.54
N SER A 976 22.06 5.74 -2.78
CA SER A 976 22.98 6.61 -2.03
C SER A 976 23.80 5.80 -1.02
N PHE A 977 23.15 4.88 -0.28
CA PHE A 977 23.82 3.95 0.63
C PHE A 977 24.93 3.16 -0.08
N ARG A 978 24.63 2.54 -1.23
CA ARG A 978 25.64 1.78 -2.00
C ARG A 978 26.76 2.67 -2.52
N GLU A 979 26.45 3.85 -3.03
CA GLU A 979 27.46 4.79 -3.55
C GLU A 979 28.47 5.21 -2.46
N GLN A 980 28.01 5.38 -1.22
CA GLN A 980 28.86 5.73 -0.08
C GLN A 980 29.67 4.55 0.48
N ARG A 981 29.13 3.32 0.40
CA ARG A 981 29.73 2.14 1.05
C ARG A 981 30.55 1.26 0.12
N TYR A 982 30.12 1.09 -1.13
CA TYR A 982 30.72 0.14 -2.06
C TYR A 982 32.22 0.39 -2.33
N PRO A 983 32.68 1.63 -2.60
CA PRO A 983 34.10 1.89 -2.85
C PRO A 983 34.97 1.51 -1.65
N GLN A 984 34.52 1.85 -0.44
CA GLN A 984 35.26 1.55 0.78
C GLN A 984 35.27 0.07 1.11
N ALA A 985 34.13 -0.61 0.98
CA ALA A 985 34.05 -2.06 1.18
C ALA A 985 34.96 -2.81 0.19
N LYS A 986 35.03 -2.37 -1.07
CA LYS A 986 35.95 -2.93 -2.07
C LYS A 986 37.41 -2.74 -1.67
N TYR A 987 37.78 -1.53 -1.28
CA TYR A 987 39.14 -1.22 -0.83
C TYR A 987 39.55 -2.09 0.38
N GLN A 988 38.67 -2.23 1.38
CA GLN A 988 38.95 -3.03 2.58
C GLN A 988 38.97 -4.54 2.30
N MET A 989 38.17 -5.03 1.35
CA MET A 989 38.24 -6.44 0.92
C MET A 989 39.58 -6.74 0.24
N GLU A 990 40.03 -5.91 -0.71
CA GLU A 990 41.31 -6.11 -1.39
C GLU A 990 42.49 -5.99 -0.42
N LYS A 991 42.42 -5.07 0.55
CA LYS A 991 43.40 -5.00 1.63
C LYS A 991 43.42 -6.27 2.48
N SER A 992 42.25 -6.82 2.82
CA SER A 992 42.14 -8.06 3.61
C SER A 992 42.78 -9.25 2.88
N LYS A 993 42.65 -9.34 1.55
CA LYS A 993 43.35 -10.34 0.73
C LYS A 993 44.86 -10.23 0.81
N THR A 994 45.39 -9.02 0.62
CA THR A 994 46.84 -8.77 0.72
C THR A 994 47.35 -9.11 2.12
N MET A 995 46.60 -8.73 3.16
CA MET A 995 46.96 -9.06 4.54
C MET A 995 46.90 -10.58 4.80
N ALA A 996 45.94 -11.30 4.22
CA ALA A 996 45.88 -12.76 4.34
C ALA A 996 47.11 -13.43 3.71
N LYS A 997 47.58 -12.95 2.56
CA LYS A 997 48.82 -13.45 1.93
C LYS A 997 50.04 -13.22 2.82
N ILE A 998 50.14 -12.03 3.44
CA ILE A 998 51.23 -11.70 4.36
C ILE A 998 51.18 -12.56 5.62
N LEU A 999 50.01 -12.71 6.25
CA LEU A 999 49.88 -13.37 7.56
C LEU A 999 49.71 -14.89 7.51
N TYR A 1000 49.15 -15.42 6.42
CA TYR A 1000 48.77 -16.84 6.30
C TYR A 1000 49.44 -17.55 5.12
N GLY A 1001 49.79 -16.82 4.06
CA GLY A 1001 50.25 -17.41 2.80
C GLY A 1001 51.60 -18.14 2.91
N GLN A 1002 51.71 -19.32 2.34
CA GLN A 1002 52.89 -20.18 2.43
C GLN A 1002 53.58 -20.42 1.09
N THR A 1003 53.02 -19.91 -0.02
CA THR A 1003 53.69 -20.00 -1.33
C THR A 1003 54.96 -19.14 -1.35
N TRP A 1004 55.90 -19.48 -2.24
CA TRP A 1004 57.16 -18.74 -2.36
C TRP A 1004 56.95 -17.22 -2.60
N SER A 1005 55.99 -16.86 -3.46
CA SER A 1005 55.67 -15.46 -3.75
C SER A 1005 55.03 -14.74 -2.56
N GLU A 1006 54.22 -15.44 -1.75
CA GLU A 1006 53.63 -14.89 -0.52
C GLU A 1006 54.68 -14.70 0.59
N ARG A 1007 55.65 -15.63 0.71
CA ARG A 1007 56.79 -15.48 1.62
C ARG A 1007 57.68 -14.31 1.22
N LEU A 1008 57.94 -14.13 -0.06
CA LEU A 1008 58.67 -12.96 -0.57
C LEU A 1008 57.90 -11.66 -0.27
N LEU A 1009 56.58 -11.64 -0.54
CA LEU A 1009 55.73 -10.49 -0.24
C LEU A 1009 55.77 -10.13 1.26
N ARG A 1010 55.73 -11.13 2.15
CA ARG A 1010 55.87 -10.95 3.59
C ARG A 1010 57.23 -10.36 3.96
N TYR A 1011 58.31 -10.90 3.39
CA TYR A 1011 59.66 -10.40 3.65
C TYR A 1011 59.78 -8.92 3.28
N VAL A 1012 59.28 -8.54 2.10
CA VAL A 1012 59.23 -7.14 1.65
C VAL A 1012 58.39 -6.29 2.60
N ALA A 1013 57.20 -6.76 2.98
CA ALA A 1013 56.30 -6.03 3.86
C ALA A 1013 56.91 -5.73 5.24
N PHE A 1014 57.65 -6.68 5.83
CA PHE A 1014 58.22 -6.51 7.17
C PHE A 1014 59.61 -5.87 7.19
N ASN A 1015 60.43 -6.03 6.14
CA ASN A 1015 61.83 -5.61 6.16
C ASN A 1015 62.18 -4.47 5.20
N VAL A 1016 61.35 -4.21 4.18
CA VAL A 1016 61.67 -3.27 3.09
C VAL A 1016 60.77 -2.04 3.11
N ILE A 1017 59.48 -2.18 3.45
CA ILE A 1017 58.54 -1.05 3.46
C ILE A 1017 58.86 -0.10 4.64
N PRO A 1018 59.19 1.18 4.38
CA PRO A 1018 59.47 2.15 5.44
C PRO A 1018 58.28 2.38 6.37
N GLN A 1019 58.56 2.66 7.65
CA GLN A 1019 57.52 2.92 8.65
C GLN A 1019 56.60 4.08 8.26
N SER A 1020 57.13 5.14 7.62
CA SER A 1020 56.35 6.28 7.15
C SER A 1020 55.26 5.89 6.14
N MET A 1021 55.53 4.94 5.23
CA MET A 1021 54.54 4.43 4.29
C MET A 1021 53.48 3.59 4.99
N GLN A 1022 53.86 2.80 6.01
CA GLN A 1022 52.91 2.02 6.81
C GLN A 1022 51.97 2.95 7.59
N GLU A 1023 52.51 4.03 8.16
CA GLU A 1023 51.75 5.08 8.84
C GLU A 1023 50.78 5.79 7.89
N GLU A 1024 51.24 6.22 6.70
CA GLU A 1024 50.38 6.87 5.70
C GLU A 1024 49.24 5.96 5.25
N GLN A 1025 49.53 4.66 5.04
CA GLN A 1025 48.51 3.69 4.68
C GLN A 1025 47.46 3.52 5.78
N PHE A 1026 47.89 3.44 7.04
CA PHE A 1026 46.96 3.37 8.17
C PHE A 1026 46.15 4.66 8.34
N LEU A 1027 46.74 5.84 8.09
CA LEU A 1027 46.00 7.10 8.12
C LEU A 1027 44.82 7.05 7.17
N LYS A 1028 45.05 6.63 5.92
CA LYS A 1028 44.00 6.45 4.89
C LYS A 1028 42.86 5.55 5.37
N ASP A 1029 43.16 4.51 6.14
CA ASP A 1029 42.13 3.62 6.69
C ASP A 1029 41.31 4.26 7.82
N THR A 1030 41.88 5.23 8.52
CA THR A 1030 41.21 5.94 9.61
C THR A 1030 40.45 7.18 9.16
N VAL A 1031 40.65 7.73 7.95
CA VAL A 1031 39.93 8.94 7.52
C VAL A 1031 38.44 8.65 7.29
N TYR A 1032 38.10 7.45 6.81
CA TYR A 1032 36.71 7.03 6.58
C TYR A 1032 36.04 6.57 7.89
N ARG A 1033 35.30 7.48 8.52
CA ARG A 1033 34.56 7.25 9.78
C ARG A 1033 33.10 7.66 9.58
N PRO A 1034 32.23 6.77 9.08
CA PRO A 1034 30.83 7.12 8.94
C PRO A 1034 30.19 7.32 10.31
N MET A 1035 29.54 8.46 10.50
CA MET A 1035 28.87 8.89 11.72
C MET A 1035 27.36 9.02 11.52
N LEU A 1036 26.61 9.11 12.61
CA LEU A 1036 25.16 9.33 12.60
C LEU A 1036 24.90 10.80 12.33
N THR A 1037 24.30 11.13 11.19
CA THR A 1037 24.10 12.52 10.72
C THR A 1037 22.89 13.21 11.34
N TRP A 1038 22.12 12.46 12.15
CA TRP A 1038 20.93 12.88 12.87
C TRP A 1038 21.12 12.87 14.40
N LEU A 1039 22.38 12.81 14.84
CA LEU A 1039 22.80 13.03 16.23
C LEU A 1039 23.94 14.06 16.25
N PRO A 1040 24.22 14.67 17.42
CA PRO A 1040 25.41 15.51 17.58
C PRO A 1040 26.69 14.77 17.15
N MET A 1041 27.56 15.47 16.43
CA MET A 1041 28.85 14.92 16.03
C MET A 1041 29.75 14.77 17.27
N PRO A 1042 30.51 13.66 17.37
CA PRO A 1042 31.43 13.47 18.49
C PRO A 1042 32.58 14.48 18.42
N PRO A 1043 33.19 14.84 19.57
CA PRO A 1043 34.29 15.80 19.61
C PRO A 1043 35.49 15.26 18.84
N ASN A 1044 36.14 16.12 18.06
CA ASN A 1044 37.40 15.76 17.41
C ASN A 1044 38.54 15.81 18.44
N ARG A 1045 38.94 14.65 18.96
CA ARG A 1045 40.05 14.50 19.92
C ARG A 1045 41.42 14.27 19.27
N GLY A 1046 41.45 13.96 17.98
CA GLY A 1046 42.66 13.58 17.26
C GLY A 1046 43.21 14.69 16.37
N THR A 1047 44.48 14.60 16.01
CA THR A 1047 45.13 15.54 15.08
C THR A 1047 44.94 15.18 13.59
N GLY A 1048 44.37 14.02 13.27
CA GLY A 1048 44.21 13.53 11.91
C GLY A 1048 42.88 13.94 11.26
N ASP A 1049 42.90 14.08 9.94
CA ASP A 1049 41.72 14.44 9.15
C ASP A 1049 40.62 13.37 9.20
N VAL A 1050 39.37 13.82 9.18
CA VAL A 1050 38.17 13.00 9.07
C VAL A 1050 37.42 13.42 7.82
N LEU A 1051 36.96 12.46 7.01
CA LEU A 1051 36.18 12.77 5.82
C LEU A 1051 34.91 13.53 6.24
N PRO A 1052 34.67 14.75 5.71
CA PRO A 1052 33.55 15.56 6.14
C PRO A 1052 32.23 14.88 5.78
N GLN A 1053 31.28 14.95 6.70
CA GLN A 1053 29.91 14.47 6.50
C GLN A 1053 28.95 15.61 6.77
N ASN A 1054 28.05 15.86 5.82
CA ASN A 1054 26.98 16.81 6.02
C ASN A 1054 25.96 16.24 7.00
N LEU A 1055 25.46 17.07 7.91
CA LEU A 1055 24.34 16.70 8.75
C LEU A 1055 23.10 16.42 7.91
N SER A 1056 22.20 15.63 8.46
CA SER A 1056 20.88 15.43 7.88
C SER A 1056 20.18 16.78 7.78
N LYS A 1057 19.67 17.12 6.60
CA LYS A 1057 18.87 18.35 6.41
C LYS A 1057 17.67 18.38 7.33
N ARG A 1058 17.05 17.22 7.52
CA ARG A 1058 15.92 17.04 8.44
C ARG A 1058 16.33 17.32 9.88
N TYR A 1059 17.48 16.81 10.32
CA TYR A 1059 18.01 17.08 11.65
C TYR A 1059 18.33 18.57 11.84
N GLU A 1060 18.95 19.22 10.85
CA GLU A 1060 19.21 20.67 10.90
C GLU A 1060 17.92 21.49 11.00
N GLU A 1061 16.88 21.12 10.26
CA GLU A 1061 15.56 21.75 10.33
C GLU A 1061 14.91 21.54 11.71
N GLU A 1062 14.97 20.33 12.26
CA GLU A 1062 14.45 20.01 13.59
C GLU A 1062 15.18 20.79 14.70
N GLN A 1063 16.51 20.97 14.60
CA GLN A 1063 17.28 21.78 15.54
C GLN A 1063 16.92 23.27 15.44
N LYS A 1064 16.78 23.81 14.23
CA LYS A 1064 16.33 25.21 14.04
C LYS A 1064 14.94 25.44 14.64
N LEU A 1065 14.03 24.48 14.48
CA LEU A 1065 12.70 24.50 15.10
C LEU A 1065 12.77 24.49 16.63
N ARG A 1066 13.59 23.61 17.23
CA ARG A 1066 13.79 23.59 18.69
C ARG A 1066 14.39 24.88 19.21
N GLN A 1067 15.39 25.43 18.52
CA GLN A 1067 16.01 26.71 18.89
C GLN A 1067 15.01 27.87 18.78
N ALA A 1068 14.16 27.90 17.75
CA ALA A 1068 13.09 28.90 17.63
C ALA A 1068 12.07 28.78 18.78
N GLN A 1069 11.68 27.55 19.13
CA GLN A 1069 10.78 27.28 20.26
C GLN A 1069 11.40 27.68 21.62
N GLU A 1070 12.67 27.39 21.84
CA GLU A 1070 13.40 27.78 23.06
C GLU A 1070 13.64 29.29 23.14
N GLN A 1071 13.73 29.99 22.00
CA GLN A 1071 13.87 31.44 21.92
C GLN A 1071 12.53 32.19 21.92
N GLY A 1072 11.39 31.49 22.00
CA GLY A 1072 10.05 32.08 22.05
C GLY A 1072 9.61 32.79 20.76
N GLN A 1073 10.16 32.39 19.61
CA GLN A 1073 9.80 32.92 18.28
C GLN A 1073 8.68 32.14 17.59
#